data_AF-A0A364GKK5-F1
#
_entry.id   AF-A0A364GKK5-F1
#
_cell.length_a   1.000
_cell.length_b   1.000
_cell.length_c   1.000
_cell.angle_alpha   90.00
_cell.angle_beta   90.00
_cell.angle_gamma   90.00
#
_symmetry.space_group_name_H-M   'P 1'
#
loop_
_entity.id
_entity.type
_entity.pdbx_description
1 polymer ?
#
loop_
_entity_poly.entity_id
_entity_poly.type
_entity_poly.pdbx_seq_one_letter_code
_entity_poly.pdbx_strand_id
1 'polypeptide(L)'
;MLNVAGNAGARQVKGVAAGTDATDAVDLQQLQSVAAQTGAIGSSAVVYDDVSHTSITFGAVGVPVTLTNLADGSVNAGSTDAVNGRQLYAAQQATNANSGAIAALSTSTQAVTSSLSTGAVNSAALFGSFSSSTAATFSLLSTGLSATNESVSSLTSSLVAGTVGLVQQTGGTGSGRIMVGANTGGTALDVAGTSGPRQVEGVAAGIDGTDAVNLQQLQSVAGQTGAIGASAVSYDGASHTRVTLGASGSPVTLTNLADASLNASSTDAVTGRQLYAAQQATNANVGAIAALSTSTLAAASSLSTGIASNVVSIASLSTSTTTALSSLSTGVSHGLASLSTGLSSANAGISALASSLAVGTVGLVQQSGGASTGTITVGAGTGGIALDVGGTAGARQIKGVAAGTNATDAVNLQQLQGVTAAVGAVGDGAVSYDDSTHSRVTLGAPGVGSPVVLTNVADAALTATSTDAVSGRQLYTANQAISANAVSIAMLSTSTGLAVSSLSTGVANGGATLAALQSGLAAGTIGLVQQASGSSTGTITVGASTGGTAFDIAGTAGARQVKGVAAGTDATDAVNLQQLQGVASQASALGASAVAYDDASHTRVTFGTAGAPVALTNVADAALTANSTDAVSGRQLYATNQSVSALAGQLATGTVGLVQQRGGSSAGAITIGAGTGGTNIDVSGLAGARRVSGVAAGVNVTDAVNVGQLNQVIGTVNTIAGNALSYDDLTKLSVTLGGLGAGVAVTIHNLAPGALSATSADAVNGAQLFATNANVAANTSAIDVLSARLGAILPSRFSQSLPEPGQGSLKYAAFNSTGAGSVATGTDATAIGSNAVATGDRSVALGVGAVAQGSGSIAVGSGASTTGANAVALGAGSVADRDDSVSIGNSATGTTRTLTNVSAGTAPTDAVNVQQLNDTVTNLSNRIEHDRRDANGGIAAAVAIASLPQAPAPGKSMVAIGGGTYGGQSAMALGISTYAGHWILKANGSTDTRGTVAAGVGAGFVW
;
A
#
# COMPACT_ATOMS: atom_id res chain seq x y z
N MET A 1 -92.03 1.01 19.13
CA MET A 1 -92.94 0.19 18.30
C MET A 1 -94.17 1.03 18.00
N LEU A 2 -94.61 1.10 16.74
CA LEU A 2 -95.90 1.70 16.38
C LEU A 2 -96.75 0.58 15.76
N ASN A 3 -97.74 0.08 16.50
CA ASN A 3 -98.60 -0.99 16.04
C ASN A 3 -99.81 -0.41 15.30
N VAL A 4 -100.00 -0.78 14.03
CA VAL A 4 -101.16 -0.44 13.20
C VAL A 4 -101.66 -1.66 12.41
N ALA A 5 -101.77 -2.81 13.08
CA ALA A 5 -102.54 -3.94 12.57
C ALA A 5 -104.04 -3.59 12.47
N GLY A 6 -104.60 -3.61 11.27
CA GLY A 6 -106.01 -3.33 11.00
C GLY A 6 -106.45 -3.90 9.66
N ASN A 7 -107.57 -4.64 9.67
CA ASN A 7 -108.04 -5.43 8.53
C ASN A 7 -108.34 -4.60 7.27
N ALA A 8 -108.23 -5.28 6.12
CA ALA A 8 -108.55 -4.83 4.77
C ALA A 8 -107.70 -3.68 4.17
N GLY A 9 -107.14 -3.97 2.99
CA GLY A 9 -106.49 -3.01 2.08
C GLY A 9 -105.05 -2.64 2.43
N ALA A 10 -104.12 -2.94 1.52
CA ALA A 10 -102.80 -2.31 1.53
C ALA A 10 -102.95 -0.81 1.22
N ARG A 11 -102.13 0.04 1.83
CA ARG A 11 -102.20 1.50 1.70
C ARG A 11 -100.93 2.04 1.04
N GLN A 12 -101.10 2.88 0.02
CA GLN A 12 -100.00 3.49 -0.74
C GLN A 12 -99.47 4.73 -0.02
N VAL A 13 -98.16 4.97 -0.13
CA VAL A 13 -97.52 6.25 0.24
C VAL A 13 -97.21 6.97 -1.08
N LYS A 14 -97.87 8.11 -1.32
CA LYS A 14 -97.80 8.87 -2.56
C LYS A 14 -97.18 10.24 -2.35
N GLY A 15 -96.59 10.79 -3.42
CA GLY A 15 -95.91 12.10 -3.35
C GLY A 15 -94.52 12.01 -2.71
N VAL A 16 -93.89 10.84 -2.79
CA VAL A 16 -92.45 10.73 -2.54
C VAL A 16 -91.74 11.51 -3.65
N ALA A 17 -90.90 12.47 -3.25
CA ALA A 17 -90.04 13.19 -4.20
C ALA A 17 -88.82 12.32 -4.53
N ALA A 18 -88.28 12.48 -5.74
CA ALA A 18 -87.11 11.73 -6.22
C ALA A 18 -85.97 11.75 -5.18
N GLY A 19 -85.61 10.55 -4.69
CA GLY A 19 -84.62 10.37 -3.65
C GLY A 19 -83.24 10.87 -4.08
N THR A 20 -82.64 11.73 -3.27
CA THR A 20 -81.36 12.40 -3.55
C THR A 20 -80.22 11.91 -2.67
N ASP A 21 -80.52 11.39 -1.49
CA ASP A 21 -79.58 10.74 -0.58
C ASP A 21 -79.78 9.22 -0.56
N ALA A 22 -78.72 8.47 -0.23
CA ALA A 22 -78.68 7.00 -0.33
C ALA A 22 -79.61 6.24 0.66
N THR A 23 -80.36 6.97 1.49
CA THR A 23 -81.37 6.44 2.43
C THR A 23 -82.80 6.84 2.07
N ASP A 24 -83.00 7.62 1.00
CA ASP A 24 -84.33 8.03 0.55
C ASP A 24 -85.12 6.86 -0.06
N ALA A 25 -86.45 6.93 0.00
CA ALA A 25 -87.31 6.00 -0.72
C ALA A 25 -87.29 6.34 -2.22
N VAL A 26 -86.68 5.47 -3.03
CA VAL A 26 -86.59 5.65 -4.48
C VAL A 26 -87.99 5.62 -5.12
N ASP A 27 -88.25 6.52 -6.08
CA ASP A 27 -89.47 6.47 -6.88
C ASP A 27 -89.34 5.56 -8.11
N LEU A 28 -90.47 5.17 -8.70
CA LEU A 28 -90.52 4.26 -9.86
C LEU A 28 -89.91 4.88 -11.14
N GLN A 29 -89.82 6.20 -11.23
CA GLN A 29 -89.30 6.92 -12.40
C GLN A 29 -87.76 7.04 -12.36
N GLN A 30 -87.17 7.23 -11.18
CA GLN A 30 -85.73 7.07 -10.94
C GLN A 30 -85.27 5.64 -11.23
N LEU A 31 -86.06 4.64 -10.81
CA LEU A 31 -85.75 3.24 -11.06
C LEU A 31 -85.72 2.92 -12.58
N GLN A 32 -86.50 3.63 -13.39
CA GLN A 32 -86.48 3.54 -14.85
C GLN A 32 -85.36 4.37 -15.50
N SER A 33 -84.94 5.50 -14.94
CA SER A 33 -83.83 6.29 -15.49
C SER A 33 -82.47 5.61 -15.34
N VAL A 34 -82.27 4.84 -14.26
CA VAL A 34 -81.09 3.96 -14.08
C VAL A 34 -80.99 2.92 -15.21
N ALA A 35 -82.11 2.31 -15.62
CA ALA A 35 -82.14 1.35 -16.72
C ALA A 35 -81.84 1.98 -18.10
N ALA A 36 -82.06 3.28 -18.26
CA ALA A 36 -81.64 4.03 -19.45
C ALA A 36 -80.14 4.37 -19.42
N GLN A 37 -79.58 4.68 -18.25
CA GLN A 37 -78.15 5.01 -18.09
C GLN A 37 -77.24 3.81 -18.39
N THR A 38 -77.65 2.58 -18.10
CA THR A 38 -76.89 1.36 -18.44
C THR A 38 -76.57 1.21 -19.93
N GLY A 39 -77.37 1.81 -20.82
CA GLY A 39 -77.09 1.83 -22.27
C GLY A 39 -75.93 2.74 -22.70
N ALA A 40 -75.53 3.70 -21.87
CA ALA A 40 -74.47 4.68 -22.18
C ALA A 40 -73.08 4.29 -21.67
N ILE A 41 -72.98 3.24 -20.84
CA ILE A 41 -71.72 2.87 -20.16
C ILE A 41 -70.67 2.34 -21.15
N GLY A 42 -71.10 1.69 -22.24
CA GLY A 42 -70.22 1.02 -23.22
C GLY A 42 -69.29 1.93 -24.03
N SER A 43 -69.47 3.26 -23.99
CA SER A 43 -68.57 4.23 -24.64
C SER A 43 -67.61 4.94 -23.67
N SER A 44 -67.70 4.68 -22.36
CA SER A 44 -66.97 5.43 -21.33
C SER A 44 -66.38 4.57 -20.20
N ALA A 45 -66.75 3.29 -20.11
CA ALA A 45 -66.08 2.33 -19.24
C ALA A 45 -64.89 1.67 -19.94
N VAL A 46 -63.86 1.32 -19.16
CA VAL A 46 -62.76 0.46 -19.62
C VAL A 46 -63.19 -1.00 -19.42
N VAL A 47 -63.18 -1.75 -20.51
CA VAL A 47 -63.62 -3.15 -20.60
C VAL A 47 -62.45 -3.97 -21.14
N TYR A 48 -62.30 -5.21 -20.69
CA TYR A 48 -61.40 -6.18 -21.34
C TYR A 48 -61.89 -6.47 -22.76
N ASP A 49 -60.97 -6.64 -23.71
CA ASP A 49 -61.32 -6.88 -25.12
C ASP A 49 -62.09 -8.20 -25.32
N ASP A 50 -61.89 -9.17 -24.40
CA ASP A 50 -62.67 -10.42 -24.32
C ASP A 50 -62.83 -10.94 -22.88
N VAL A 51 -63.46 -12.13 -22.75
CA VAL A 51 -63.73 -12.82 -21.48
C VAL A 51 -62.54 -13.57 -20.88
N SER A 52 -61.37 -13.57 -21.54
CA SER A 52 -60.12 -14.16 -21.04
C SER A 52 -59.24 -13.14 -20.29
N HIS A 53 -59.60 -11.86 -20.36
CA HIS A 53 -58.95 -10.73 -19.69
C HIS A 53 -57.49 -10.47 -20.13
N THR A 54 -57.03 -11.03 -21.25
CA THR A 54 -55.62 -10.89 -21.69
C THR A 54 -55.25 -9.52 -22.26
N SER A 55 -56.22 -8.72 -22.70
CA SER A 55 -55.96 -7.38 -23.25
C SER A 55 -57.07 -6.36 -22.96
N ILE A 56 -56.68 -5.08 -22.99
CA ILE A 56 -57.55 -3.91 -22.94
C ILE A 56 -57.10 -2.92 -24.02
N THR A 57 -58.04 -2.51 -24.86
CA THR A 57 -57.85 -1.45 -25.86
C THR A 57 -58.52 -0.16 -25.41
N PHE A 58 -57.74 0.89 -25.12
CA PHE A 58 -58.30 2.18 -24.71
C PHE A 58 -58.87 2.94 -25.92
N GLY A 59 -60.16 3.28 -25.89
CA GLY A 59 -60.81 4.12 -26.90
C GLY A 59 -60.99 3.46 -28.27
N ALA A 60 -61.23 4.28 -29.30
CA ALA A 60 -61.44 3.78 -30.66
C ALA A 60 -60.12 3.36 -31.31
N VAL A 61 -60.11 2.16 -31.92
CA VAL A 61 -58.93 1.57 -32.59
C VAL A 61 -58.31 2.56 -33.59
N GLY A 62 -57.06 2.95 -33.34
CA GLY A 62 -56.30 3.89 -34.17
C GLY A 62 -56.31 5.36 -33.71
N VAL A 63 -57.04 5.69 -32.64
CA VAL A 63 -56.99 7.02 -31.98
C VAL A 63 -56.43 6.83 -30.56
N PRO A 64 -55.12 7.09 -30.33
CA PRO A 64 -54.50 6.80 -29.04
C PRO A 64 -55.05 7.64 -27.87
N VAL A 65 -55.16 7.02 -26.70
CA VAL A 65 -55.70 7.65 -25.48
C VAL A 65 -54.59 7.88 -24.45
N THR A 66 -54.54 9.07 -23.83
CA THR A 66 -53.65 9.37 -22.69
C THR A 66 -54.24 8.83 -21.39
N LEU A 67 -53.51 7.95 -20.70
CA LEU A 67 -53.85 7.51 -19.34
C LEU A 67 -53.07 8.38 -18.34
N THR A 68 -53.76 9.27 -17.64
CA THR A 68 -53.16 10.28 -16.74
C THR A 68 -53.35 9.92 -15.26
N ASN A 69 -52.70 10.65 -14.35
CA ASN A 69 -52.79 10.43 -12.89
C ASN A 69 -52.32 9.05 -12.40
N LEU A 70 -51.44 8.39 -13.15
CA LEU A 70 -50.72 7.21 -12.69
C LEU A 70 -49.75 7.58 -11.55
N ALA A 71 -49.86 6.85 -10.43
CA ALA A 71 -48.93 6.94 -9.31
C ALA A 71 -47.51 6.47 -9.70
N ASP A 72 -46.55 6.51 -8.77
CA ASP A 72 -45.26 5.85 -9.01
C ASP A 72 -45.42 4.34 -8.88
N GLY A 73 -45.18 3.60 -9.96
CA GLY A 73 -45.02 2.16 -9.88
C GLY A 73 -43.75 1.78 -9.14
N SER A 74 -43.73 0.67 -8.40
CA SER A 74 -42.53 0.21 -7.72
C SER A 74 -41.44 -0.17 -8.75
N VAL A 75 -40.24 0.40 -8.65
CA VAL A 75 -39.13 0.08 -9.55
C VAL A 75 -38.22 -0.94 -8.87
N ASN A 76 -38.58 -2.21 -8.94
CA ASN A 76 -37.80 -3.33 -8.38
C ASN A 76 -37.89 -4.58 -9.28
N ALA A 77 -36.97 -5.54 -9.09
CA ALA A 77 -36.79 -6.69 -9.98
C ALA A 77 -37.97 -7.69 -10.05
N GLY A 78 -38.93 -7.62 -9.13
CA GLY A 78 -40.18 -8.41 -9.15
C GLY A 78 -41.44 -7.60 -9.42
N SER A 79 -41.31 -6.32 -9.78
CA SER A 79 -42.46 -5.44 -10.00
C SER A 79 -43.10 -5.64 -11.36
N THR A 80 -44.44 -5.61 -11.38
CA THR A 80 -45.26 -5.49 -12.59
C THR A 80 -46.08 -4.19 -12.60
N ASP A 81 -45.77 -3.23 -11.71
CA ASP A 81 -46.46 -1.94 -11.67
C ASP A 81 -46.16 -1.12 -12.94
N ALA A 82 -47.15 -0.43 -13.47
CA ALA A 82 -46.95 0.53 -14.57
C ALA A 82 -46.18 1.76 -14.07
N VAL A 83 -45.22 2.24 -14.87
CA VAL A 83 -44.41 3.44 -14.55
C VAL A 83 -44.90 4.67 -15.32
N ASN A 84 -44.75 5.84 -14.69
CA ASN A 84 -45.25 7.11 -15.22
C ASN A 84 -44.17 7.96 -15.91
N GLY A 85 -44.59 9.05 -16.55
CA GLY A 85 -43.73 9.94 -17.34
C GLY A 85 -42.60 10.57 -16.54
N ARG A 86 -42.81 10.94 -15.27
CA ARG A 86 -41.75 11.50 -14.40
C ARG A 86 -40.73 10.45 -13.96
N GLN A 87 -41.12 9.19 -13.77
CA GLN A 87 -40.18 8.09 -13.51
C GLN A 87 -39.28 7.82 -14.72
N LEU A 88 -39.86 7.72 -15.92
CA LEU A 88 -39.07 7.55 -17.15
C LEU A 88 -38.21 8.79 -17.46
N TYR A 89 -38.71 9.99 -17.19
CA TYR A 89 -37.93 11.23 -17.30
C TYR A 89 -36.72 11.25 -16.34
N ALA A 90 -36.89 10.82 -15.09
CA ALA A 90 -35.78 10.71 -14.14
C ALA A 90 -34.71 9.70 -14.62
N ALA A 91 -35.13 8.53 -15.10
CA ALA A 91 -34.24 7.52 -15.70
C ALA A 91 -33.54 8.05 -16.97
N GLN A 92 -34.24 8.79 -17.82
CA GLN A 92 -33.68 9.39 -19.03
C GLN A 92 -32.67 10.50 -18.70
N GLN A 93 -32.91 11.33 -17.67
CA GLN A 93 -31.93 12.32 -17.23
C GLN A 93 -30.66 11.67 -16.68
N ALA A 94 -30.78 10.60 -15.88
CA ALA A 94 -29.63 9.83 -15.42
C ALA A 94 -28.85 9.21 -16.61
N THR A 95 -29.57 8.66 -17.59
CA THR A 95 -28.99 8.10 -18.82
C THR A 95 -28.26 9.15 -19.65
N ASN A 96 -28.85 10.33 -19.82
CA ASN A 96 -28.25 11.47 -20.55
C ASN A 96 -27.02 12.03 -19.82
N ALA A 97 -27.07 12.14 -18.48
CA ALA A 97 -25.92 12.56 -17.68
C ALA A 97 -24.75 11.57 -17.80
N ASN A 98 -25.05 10.27 -17.78
CA ASN A 98 -24.06 9.22 -18.04
C ASN A 98 -23.49 9.32 -19.47
N SER A 99 -24.31 9.55 -20.50
CA SER A 99 -23.84 9.79 -21.88
C SER A 99 -22.86 10.97 -21.96
N GLY A 100 -23.19 12.09 -21.32
CA GLY A 100 -22.33 13.27 -21.26
C GLY A 100 -21.01 13.01 -20.53
N ALA A 101 -21.05 12.29 -19.40
CA ALA A 101 -19.86 11.89 -18.65
C ALA A 101 -18.95 10.94 -19.44
N ILE A 102 -19.52 9.95 -20.16
CA ILE A 102 -18.77 9.02 -21.01
C ILE A 102 -18.12 9.77 -22.19
N ALA A 103 -18.82 10.72 -22.82
CA ALA A 103 -18.27 11.55 -23.89
C ALA A 103 -17.12 12.46 -23.41
N ALA A 104 -17.27 13.10 -22.25
CA ALA A 104 -16.23 13.91 -21.63
C ALA A 104 -15.00 13.08 -21.23
N LEU A 105 -15.22 11.89 -20.64
CA LEU A 105 -14.15 10.97 -20.28
C LEU A 105 -13.41 10.47 -21.53
N SER A 106 -14.12 10.07 -22.59
CA SER A 106 -13.53 9.66 -23.87
C SER A 106 -12.66 10.77 -24.50
N THR A 107 -13.16 12.00 -24.49
CA THR A 107 -12.41 13.18 -24.98
C THR A 107 -11.15 13.42 -24.15
N SER A 108 -11.24 13.30 -22.82
CA SER A 108 -10.10 13.42 -21.90
C SER A 108 -9.06 12.32 -22.12
N THR A 109 -9.49 11.05 -22.20
CA THR A 109 -8.62 9.90 -22.50
C THR A 109 -7.91 10.06 -23.85
N GLN A 110 -8.61 10.57 -24.87
CA GLN A 110 -8.02 10.83 -26.19
C GLN A 110 -6.98 11.96 -26.16
N ALA A 111 -7.22 13.03 -25.40
CA ALA A 111 -6.26 14.12 -25.18
C ALA A 111 -5.03 13.66 -24.37
N VAL A 112 -5.23 12.89 -23.30
CA VAL A 112 -4.11 12.30 -22.53
C VAL A 112 -3.29 11.36 -23.41
N THR A 113 -3.93 10.57 -24.27
CA THR A 113 -3.26 9.66 -25.20
C THR A 113 -2.41 10.42 -26.22
N SER A 114 -2.89 11.55 -26.76
CA SER A 114 -2.12 12.36 -27.72
C SER A 114 -0.98 13.16 -27.06
N SER A 115 -1.13 13.61 -25.81
CA SER A 115 -0.03 14.20 -25.03
C SER A 115 1.05 13.17 -24.66
N LEU A 116 0.68 11.93 -24.31
CA LEU A 116 1.64 10.87 -24.00
C LEU A 116 2.37 10.36 -25.24
N SER A 117 1.70 10.25 -26.40
CA SER A 117 2.35 9.80 -27.65
C SER A 117 3.27 10.85 -28.29
N THR A 118 3.15 12.12 -27.91
CA THR A 118 3.99 13.23 -28.40
C THR A 118 4.99 13.75 -27.37
N GLY A 119 4.94 13.27 -26.11
CA GLY A 119 5.84 13.67 -25.02
C GLY A 119 5.62 15.08 -24.47
N ALA A 120 4.60 15.81 -24.94
CA ALA A 120 4.36 17.21 -24.61
C ALA A 120 3.44 17.40 -23.40
N VAL A 121 3.98 17.24 -22.19
CA VAL A 121 3.22 17.40 -20.93
C VAL A 121 3.36 18.82 -20.36
N ASN A 122 2.42 19.71 -20.68
CA ASN A 122 2.29 21.00 -20.00
C ASN A 122 1.56 20.83 -18.66
N SER A 123 2.29 20.92 -17.55
CA SER A 123 1.80 20.71 -16.19
C SER A 123 0.73 21.72 -15.72
N ALA A 124 0.58 22.87 -16.39
CA ALA A 124 -0.41 23.88 -16.02
C ALA A 124 -1.87 23.42 -16.20
N ALA A 125 -2.15 22.55 -17.18
CA ALA A 125 -3.51 22.11 -17.48
C ALA A 125 -4.10 21.18 -16.41
N LEU A 126 -3.26 20.38 -15.75
CA LEU A 126 -3.70 19.29 -14.87
C LEU A 126 -4.35 19.78 -13.55
N PHE A 127 -3.94 20.94 -13.05
CA PHE A 127 -4.47 21.52 -11.80
C PHE A 127 -5.78 22.30 -11.98
N GLY A 128 -6.05 22.84 -13.18
CA GLY A 128 -7.25 23.64 -13.43
C GLY A 128 -8.55 22.84 -13.27
N SER A 129 -8.58 21.59 -13.76
CA SER A 129 -9.78 20.74 -13.74
C SER A 129 -10.15 20.25 -12.34
N PHE A 130 -9.19 20.10 -11.42
CA PHE A 130 -9.44 19.57 -10.08
C PHE A 130 -10.13 20.60 -9.17
N SER A 131 -9.85 21.90 -9.36
CA SER A 131 -10.46 22.98 -8.58
C SER A 131 -11.95 23.17 -8.87
N SER A 132 -12.34 23.08 -10.15
CA SER A 132 -13.70 23.38 -10.61
C SER A 132 -14.76 22.36 -10.20
N SER A 133 -14.38 21.11 -9.93
CA SER A 133 -15.33 20.07 -9.52
C SER A 133 -15.87 20.31 -8.11
N THR A 134 -14.97 20.60 -7.16
CA THR A 134 -15.27 20.73 -5.72
C THR A 134 -16.17 21.93 -5.40
N ALA A 135 -16.07 23.02 -6.18
CA ALA A 135 -16.87 24.22 -6.00
C ALA A 135 -18.36 24.01 -6.35
N ALA A 136 -18.65 23.17 -7.35
CA ALA A 136 -20.03 22.94 -7.80
C ALA A 136 -20.84 22.09 -6.80
N THR A 137 -20.21 21.08 -6.19
CA THR A 137 -20.89 20.14 -5.28
C THR A 137 -21.42 20.82 -4.02
N PHE A 138 -20.69 21.82 -3.50
CA PHE A 138 -21.05 22.49 -2.25
C PHE A 138 -22.25 23.46 -2.40
N SER A 139 -22.44 24.03 -3.59
CA SER A 139 -23.54 24.96 -3.90
C SER A 139 -24.91 24.26 -4.04
N LEU A 140 -24.91 23.02 -4.54
CA LEU A 140 -26.11 22.18 -4.62
C LEU A 140 -26.56 21.67 -3.24
N LEU A 141 -25.62 21.45 -2.32
CA LEU A 141 -25.92 20.96 -0.97
C LEU A 141 -26.56 22.05 -0.09
N SER A 142 -26.12 23.30 -0.20
CA SER A 142 -26.70 24.43 0.56
C SER A 142 -28.08 24.85 0.07
N THR A 143 -28.38 24.69 -1.22
CA THR A 143 -29.70 25.01 -1.79
C THR A 143 -30.75 23.95 -1.48
N GLY A 144 -30.41 22.66 -1.55
CA GLY A 144 -31.33 21.56 -1.20
C GLY A 144 -31.79 21.59 0.26
N LEU A 145 -30.88 21.87 1.19
CA LEU A 145 -31.18 21.89 2.64
C LEU A 145 -32.14 23.03 3.04
N SER A 146 -32.19 24.12 2.27
CA SER A 146 -33.11 25.24 2.51
C SER A 146 -34.57 24.88 2.22
N ALA A 147 -34.83 24.23 1.07
CA ALA A 147 -36.19 23.89 0.62
C ALA A 147 -36.91 22.87 1.54
N THR A 148 -36.17 21.99 2.20
CA THR A 148 -36.73 21.06 3.19
C THR A 148 -37.23 21.79 4.44
N ASN A 149 -36.59 22.89 4.83
CA ASN A 149 -36.91 23.64 6.05
C ASN A 149 -38.19 24.49 5.89
N GLU A 150 -38.39 25.10 4.72
CA GLU A 150 -39.63 25.79 4.33
C GLU A 150 -40.86 24.89 4.44
N SER A 151 -40.75 23.65 3.90
CA SER A 151 -41.88 22.72 3.76
C SER A 151 -42.49 22.28 5.09
N VAL A 152 -41.65 22.13 6.13
CA VAL A 152 -42.10 21.71 7.48
C VAL A 152 -42.85 22.84 8.19
N SER A 153 -42.43 24.10 7.99
CA SER A 153 -43.07 25.29 8.58
C SER A 153 -44.52 25.49 8.10
N SER A 154 -44.78 25.20 6.82
CA SER A 154 -46.10 25.32 6.19
C SER A 154 -47.14 24.38 6.82
N LEU A 155 -46.82 23.08 6.91
CA LEU A 155 -47.76 22.07 7.42
C LEU A 155 -48.09 22.28 8.90
N THR A 156 -47.12 22.71 9.71
CA THR A 156 -47.34 23.07 11.11
C THR A 156 -48.30 24.26 11.26
N SER A 157 -48.26 25.22 10.34
CA SER A 157 -49.15 26.40 10.37
C SER A 157 -50.60 26.05 10.04
N SER A 158 -50.84 25.21 9.03
CA SER A 158 -52.21 24.84 8.62
C SER A 158 -52.96 24.02 9.68
N LEU A 159 -52.29 23.14 10.42
CA LEU A 159 -52.92 22.32 11.45
C LEU A 159 -53.29 23.15 12.71
N VAL A 160 -52.52 24.19 13.03
CA VAL A 160 -52.81 25.14 14.12
C VAL A 160 -53.91 26.13 13.73
N ALA A 161 -54.09 26.42 12.44
CA ALA A 161 -55.13 27.32 11.93
C ALA A 161 -56.53 26.69 11.79
N GLY A 162 -56.66 25.36 11.89
CA GLY A 162 -57.95 24.66 11.95
C GLY A 162 -58.79 24.69 10.66
N THR A 163 -58.20 24.99 9.50
CA THR A 163 -58.93 25.24 8.24
C THR A 163 -59.35 23.99 7.45
N VAL A 164 -59.21 22.79 8.01
CA VAL A 164 -59.54 21.51 7.34
C VAL A 164 -60.28 20.57 8.29
N GLY A 165 -61.55 20.28 8.00
CA GLY A 165 -62.37 19.33 8.78
C GLY A 165 -63.85 19.31 8.38
N LEU A 166 -64.50 18.15 8.53
CA LEU A 166 -65.91 17.90 8.12
C LEU A 166 -66.97 18.39 9.13
N VAL A 167 -66.58 18.78 10.34
CA VAL A 167 -67.49 19.35 11.35
C VAL A 167 -66.94 20.70 11.76
N GLN A 168 -67.52 21.77 11.21
CA GLN A 168 -67.14 23.14 11.55
C GLN A 168 -68.13 23.74 12.54
N GLN A 169 -67.61 24.31 13.63
CA GLN A 169 -68.37 25.17 14.53
C GLN A 169 -67.88 26.61 14.31
N THR A 170 -68.73 27.45 13.72
CA THR A 170 -68.41 28.86 13.48
C THR A 170 -68.64 29.69 14.75
N GLY A 171 -67.61 30.45 15.14
CA GLY A 171 -67.60 31.25 16.36
C GLY A 171 -67.04 30.50 17.57
N GLY A 172 -66.01 31.09 18.21
CA GLY A 172 -65.47 30.57 19.46
C GLY A 172 -66.40 30.80 20.66
N THR A 173 -66.15 30.07 21.75
CA THR A 173 -66.79 30.26 23.07
C THR A 173 -68.32 30.20 23.11
N GLY A 174 -68.88 29.02 22.83
CA GLY A 174 -70.21 28.60 23.31
C GLY A 174 -71.38 28.83 22.36
N SER A 175 -72.32 27.86 22.37
CA SER A 175 -73.65 27.95 21.73
C SER A 175 -73.69 28.15 20.20
N GLY A 176 -72.63 27.78 19.47
CA GLY A 176 -72.64 27.65 18.01
C GLY A 176 -73.34 26.37 17.53
N ARG A 177 -74.20 26.48 16.51
CA ARG A 177 -74.99 25.37 15.92
C ARG A 177 -74.09 24.45 15.07
N ILE A 178 -74.25 23.12 15.17
CA ILE A 178 -73.55 22.19 14.28
C ILE A 178 -74.09 22.34 12.86
N MET A 179 -73.19 22.50 11.89
CA MET A 179 -73.49 22.61 10.47
C MET A 179 -72.84 21.45 9.71
N VAL A 180 -73.68 20.55 9.18
CA VAL A 180 -73.26 19.56 8.18
C VAL A 180 -73.61 20.15 6.81
N GLY A 181 -72.62 20.22 5.90
CA GLY A 181 -72.86 20.59 4.49
C GLY A 181 -73.24 22.05 4.19
N ALA A 182 -73.07 23.02 5.09
CA ALA A 182 -73.64 24.37 4.94
C ALA A 182 -73.25 25.18 3.67
N ASN A 183 -72.19 24.79 2.94
CA ASN A 183 -71.78 25.40 1.67
C ASN A 183 -72.01 24.49 0.43
N THR A 184 -72.68 23.36 0.58
CA THR A 184 -73.05 22.41 -0.50
C THR A 184 -74.42 21.83 -0.19
N GLY A 185 -75.46 22.29 -0.91
CA GLY A 185 -76.86 21.99 -0.59
C GLY A 185 -77.21 20.49 -0.59
N GLY A 186 -78.14 20.10 0.28
CA GLY A 186 -78.71 18.75 0.39
C GLY A 186 -80.19 18.82 0.78
N THR A 187 -80.90 17.69 0.64
CA THR A 187 -82.37 17.67 0.51
C THR A 187 -83.10 16.72 1.46
N ALA A 188 -82.39 15.86 2.21
CA ALA A 188 -82.97 14.91 3.16
C ALA A 188 -82.56 15.16 4.64
N LEU A 189 -83.16 14.40 5.56
CA LEU A 189 -82.94 14.49 7.00
C LEU A 189 -82.97 13.09 7.65
N ASP A 190 -81.85 12.64 8.22
CA ASP A 190 -81.80 11.37 8.96
C ASP A 190 -82.52 11.47 10.32
N VAL A 191 -83.26 10.43 10.66
CA VAL A 191 -84.07 10.27 11.88
C VAL A 191 -83.64 9.05 12.72
N ALA A 192 -82.42 8.55 12.50
CA ALA A 192 -81.80 7.50 13.30
C ALA A 192 -81.76 7.87 14.80
N GLY A 193 -81.98 6.87 15.65
CA GLY A 193 -81.86 6.98 17.11
C GLY A 193 -80.94 5.91 17.68
N THR A 194 -80.62 6.02 18.96
CA THR A 194 -79.61 5.19 19.69
C THR A 194 -79.97 3.70 19.87
N SER A 195 -80.83 3.15 19.03
CA SER A 195 -81.14 1.71 18.93
C SER A 195 -81.02 1.17 17.50
N GLY A 196 -80.45 1.95 16.57
CA GLY A 196 -80.21 1.58 15.18
C GLY A 196 -81.22 2.17 14.18
N PRO A 197 -81.03 1.90 12.87
CA PRO A 197 -81.94 2.33 11.81
C PRO A 197 -83.35 1.78 12.02
N ARG A 198 -84.38 2.59 11.73
CA ARG A 198 -85.79 2.19 11.92
C ARG A 198 -86.38 1.68 10.61
N GLN A 199 -86.66 0.38 10.56
CA GLN A 199 -87.33 -0.24 9.42
C GLN A 199 -88.79 0.24 9.29
N VAL A 200 -89.24 0.37 8.04
CA VAL A 200 -90.63 0.71 7.67
C VAL A 200 -91.18 -0.45 6.84
N GLU A 201 -91.95 -1.33 7.50
CA GLU A 201 -92.49 -2.54 6.88
C GLU A 201 -93.92 -2.34 6.35
N GLY A 202 -94.32 -3.11 5.33
CA GLY A 202 -95.69 -3.15 4.80
C GLY A 202 -95.95 -2.36 3.51
N VAL A 203 -94.91 -1.89 2.82
CA VAL A 203 -95.03 -1.12 1.57
C VAL A 203 -95.47 -2.02 0.39
N ALA A 204 -96.58 -1.66 -0.26
CA ALA A 204 -97.07 -2.33 -1.47
C ALA A 204 -96.20 -2.01 -2.70
N ALA A 205 -96.35 -2.77 -3.79
CA ALA A 205 -95.67 -2.42 -5.05
C ALA A 205 -96.24 -1.12 -5.63
N GLY A 206 -95.37 -0.18 -5.98
CA GLY A 206 -95.74 1.09 -6.59
C GLY A 206 -96.27 0.90 -8.02
N ILE A 207 -97.34 1.62 -8.36
CA ILE A 207 -98.02 1.59 -9.66
C ILE A 207 -97.94 2.96 -10.34
N ASP A 208 -98.02 4.05 -9.57
CA ASP A 208 -97.84 5.41 -10.06
C ASP A 208 -96.40 5.89 -9.88
N GLY A 209 -95.95 6.83 -10.72
CA GLY A 209 -94.57 7.36 -10.72
C GLY A 209 -94.14 8.19 -9.49
N THR A 210 -94.90 8.18 -8.39
CA THR A 210 -94.55 8.82 -7.10
C THR A 210 -94.86 7.93 -5.89
N ASP A 211 -95.09 6.63 -6.14
CA ASP A 211 -95.20 5.60 -5.12
C ASP A 211 -93.79 5.13 -4.70
N ALA A 212 -93.58 4.88 -3.40
CA ALA A 212 -92.33 4.26 -2.91
C ALA A 212 -92.17 2.81 -3.43
N VAL A 213 -91.01 2.48 -4.01
CA VAL A 213 -90.76 1.12 -4.52
C VAL A 213 -90.52 0.11 -3.39
N ASN A 214 -91.03 -1.12 -3.55
CA ASN A 214 -90.81 -2.19 -2.57
C ASN A 214 -89.61 -3.09 -2.92
N LEU A 215 -89.23 -3.96 -1.98
CA LEU A 215 -88.07 -4.87 -2.14
C LEU A 215 -88.15 -5.76 -3.39
N GLN A 216 -89.36 -6.15 -3.82
CA GLN A 216 -89.56 -6.97 -5.02
C GLN A 216 -89.33 -6.17 -6.32
N GLN A 217 -89.66 -4.87 -6.33
CA GLN A 217 -89.35 -3.97 -7.45
C GLN A 217 -87.85 -3.62 -7.50
N LEU A 218 -87.19 -3.47 -6.35
CA LEU A 218 -85.74 -3.30 -6.29
C LEU A 218 -84.99 -4.55 -6.80
N GLN A 219 -85.49 -5.74 -6.48
CA GLN A 219 -84.93 -7.02 -6.93
C GLN A 219 -85.05 -7.26 -8.44
N SER A 220 -86.05 -6.69 -9.13
CA SER A 220 -86.16 -6.88 -10.59
C SER A 220 -85.13 -6.05 -11.39
N VAL A 221 -84.71 -4.89 -10.87
CA VAL A 221 -83.62 -4.09 -11.47
C VAL A 221 -82.23 -4.59 -11.03
N ALA A 222 -82.10 -5.15 -9.82
CA ALA A 222 -80.87 -5.85 -9.41
C ALA A 222 -80.52 -7.04 -10.33
N GLY A 223 -81.48 -7.58 -11.08
CA GLY A 223 -81.25 -8.59 -12.12
C GLY A 223 -80.54 -8.08 -13.39
N GLN A 224 -80.44 -6.76 -13.60
CA GLN A 224 -79.92 -6.18 -14.85
C GLN A 224 -78.49 -5.60 -14.70
N THR A 225 -78.03 -5.31 -13.48
CA THR A 225 -76.63 -4.94 -13.21
C THR A 225 -75.67 -6.13 -13.30
N GLY A 226 -76.17 -7.37 -13.24
CA GLY A 226 -75.37 -8.59 -13.36
C GLY A 226 -74.67 -8.79 -14.72
N ALA A 227 -75.04 -8.03 -15.75
CA ALA A 227 -74.48 -8.17 -17.10
C ALA A 227 -73.09 -7.52 -17.31
N ILE A 228 -72.60 -6.71 -16.35
CA ILE A 228 -71.34 -5.95 -16.48
C ILE A 228 -70.18 -6.64 -15.74
N GLY A 229 -70.48 -7.52 -14.77
CA GLY A 229 -69.52 -8.06 -13.79
C GLY A 229 -68.50 -9.08 -14.28
N ALA A 230 -68.43 -9.37 -15.59
CA ALA A 230 -67.51 -10.36 -16.16
C ALA A 230 -66.41 -9.76 -17.06
N SER A 231 -66.51 -8.49 -17.46
CA SER A 231 -65.57 -7.87 -18.41
C SER A 231 -65.21 -6.41 -18.12
N ALA A 232 -65.85 -5.73 -17.16
CA ALA A 232 -65.45 -4.37 -16.78
C ALA A 232 -64.23 -4.36 -15.83
N VAL A 233 -63.36 -3.36 -16.00
CA VAL A 233 -62.27 -3.07 -15.07
C VAL A 233 -62.84 -2.41 -13.81
N SER A 234 -62.41 -2.86 -12.63
CA SER A 234 -62.87 -2.37 -11.32
C SER A 234 -61.71 -1.97 -10.41
N TYR A 235 -61.98 -1.12 -9.41
CA TYR A 235 -61.00 -0.72 -8.40
C TYR A 235 -60.92 -1.77 -7.28
N ASP A 236 -59.71 -2.03 -6.79
CA ASP A 236 -59.43 -3.07 -5.78
C ASP A 236 -60.05 -2.76 -4.39
N GLY A 237 -60.52 -1.53 -4.20
CA GLY A 237 -61.15 -1.08 -2.97
C GLY A 237 -61.71 0.34 -3.09
N ALA A 238 -62.59 0.69 -2.15
CA ALA A 238 -63.38 1.93 -2.18
C ALA A 238 -62.57 3.25 -2.12
N SER A 239 -61.26 3.19 -1.86
CA SER A 239 -60.36 4.34 -1.98
C SER A 239 -60.11 4.79 -3.42
N HIS A 240 -60.41 3.95 -4.41
CA HIS A 240 -60.14 4.18 -5.84
C HIS A 240 -58.65 4.45 -6.16
N THR A 241 -57.74 4.05 -5.26
CA THR A 241 -56.29 4.25 -5.39
C THR A 241 -55.54 3.11 -6.08
N ARG A 242 -56.21 1.99 -6.39
CA ARG A 242 -55.61 0.84 -7.08
C ARG A 242 -56.63 0.11 -7.96
N VAL A 243 -56.14 -0.40 -9.09
CA VAL A 243 -56.85 -1.23 -10.06
C VAL A 243 -55.91 -2.37 -10.41
N THR A 244 -56.29 -3.61 -10.10
CA THR A 244 -55.60 -4.81 -10.55
C THR A 244 -56.21 -5.29 -11.87
N LEU A 245 -55.38 -5.35 -12.91
CA LEU A 245 -55.78 -5.86 -14.21
C LEU A 245 -55.45 -7.36 -14.28
N GLY A 246 -56.46 -8.17 -14.62
CA GLY A 246 -56.36 -9.63 -14.67
C GLY A 246 -56.38 -10.29 -13.29
N ALA A 247 -56.27 -11.63 -13.28
CA ALA A 247 -56.12 -12.38 -12.05
C ALA A 247 -54.68 -12.28 -11.51
N SER A 248 -54.50 -12.40 -10.19
CA SER A 248 -53.18 -12.35 -9.56
C SER A 248 -52.26 -13.44 -10.14
N GLY A 249 -51.20 -13.02 -10.86
CA GLY A 249 -50.28 -13.90 -11.59
C GLY A 249 -50.50 -14.00 -13.10
N SER A 250 -51.48 -13.31 -13.69
CA SER A 250 -51.76 -13.29 -15.14
C SER A 250 -51.76 -11.84 -15.67
N PRO A 251 -50.62 -11.32 -16.19
CA PRO A 251 -50.51 -9.93 -16.61
C PRO A 251 -51.29 -9.62 -17.89
N VAL A 252 -51.89 -8.44 -17.95
CA VAL A 252 -52.77 -7.97 -19.02
C VAL A 252 -52.04 -7.02 -19.96
N THR A 253 -52.30 -7.13 -21.26
CA THR A 253 -51.71 -6.24 -22.27
C THR A 253 -52.56 -4.98 -22.48
N LEU A 254 -51.93 -3.81 -22.35
CA LEU A 254 -52.58 -2.52 -22.61
C LEU A 254 -52.24 -2.03 -24.02
N THR A 255 -53.25 -1.71 -24.82
CA THR A 255 -53.09 -1.25 -26.21
C THR A 255 -53.72 0.12 -26.45
N ASN A 256 -53.33 0.77 -27.56
CA ASN A 256 -53.77 2.10 -27.98
C ASN A 256 -53.50 3.25 -26.97
N LEU A 257 -52.48 3.08 -26.09
CA LEU A 257 -51.98 4.13 -25.20
C LEU A 257 -51.17 5.19 -25.98
N ALA A 258 -51.43 6.46 -25.70
CA ALA A 258 -50.68 7.61 -26.24
C ALA A 258 -49.34 7.83 -25.52
N ASP A 259 -48.35 8.43 -26.20
CA ASP A 259 -47.04 8.72 -25.61
C ASP A 259 -47.14 9.82 -24.53
N ALA A 260 -46.68 9.50 -23.31
CA ALA A 260 -46.65 10.38 -22.14
C ALA A 260 -45.81 11.65 -22.37
N SER A 261 -46.21 12.77 -21.76
CA SER A 261 -45.36 13.96 -21.72
C SER A 261 -44.18 13.73 -20.76
N LEU A 262 -42.94 13.66 -21.25
CA LEU A 262 -41.77 13.34 -20.41
C LEU A 262 -41.22 14.60 -19.72
N ASN A 263 -41.79 14.91 -18.55
CA ASN A 263 -41.39 16.03 -17.69
C ASN A 263 -41.50 15.65 -16.19
N ALA A 264 -40.88 16.44 -15.31
CA ALA A 264 -40.81 16.15 -13.87
C ALA A 264 -42.16 16.07 -13.13
N SER A 265 -43.20 16.73 -13.65
CA SER A 265 -44.56 16.73 -13.10
C SER A 265 -45.49 15.67 -13.73
N SER A 266 -45.01 14.89 -14.70
CA SER A 266 -45.87 13.99 -15.48
C SER A 266 -46.33 12.75 -14.72
N THR A 267 -47.65 12.60 -14.60
CA THR A 267 -48.32 11.39 -14.10
C THR A 267 -48.92 10.55 -15.24
N ASP A 268 -48.51 10.79 -16.48
CA ASP A 268 -48.99 10.03 -17.65
C ASP A 268 -48.34 8.63 -17.68
N ALA A 269 -49.08 7.58 -18.04
CA ALA A 269 -48.52 6.25 -18.25
C ALA A 269 -47.65 6.20 -19.51
N VAL A 270 -46.42 5.68 -19.40
CA VAL A 270 -45.49 5.64 -20.55
C VAL A 270 -45.77 4.46 -21.47
N THR A 271 -45.56 4.64 -22.78
CA THR A 271 -45.69 3.53 -23.73
C THR A 271 -44.40 2.70 -23.82
N GLY A 272 -44.55 1.46 -24.29
CA GLY A 272 -43.41 0.61 -24.66
C GLY A 272 -42.48 1.24 -25.70
N ARG A 273 -42.97 2.18 -26.54
CA ARG A 273 -42.14 2.93 -27.50
C ARG A 273 -41.18 3.88 -26.78
N GLN A 274 -41.66 4.58 -25.75
CA GLN A 274 -40.85 5.50 -24.95
C GLN A 274 -39.83 4.75 -24.09
N LEU A 275 -40.24 3.63 -23.48
CA LEU A 275 -39.33 2.75 -22.73
C LEU A 275 -38.26 2.13 -23.66
N TYR A 276 -38.64 1.71 -24.88
CA TYR A 276 -37.69 1.23 -25.88
C TYR A 276 -36.70 2.32 -26.35
N ALA A 277 -37.13 3.58 -26.45
CA ALA A 277 -36.22 4.70 -26.73
C ALA A 277 -35.17 4.89 -25.62
N ALA A 278 -35.57 4.82 -24.35
CA ALA A 278 -34.65 4.86 -23.20
C ALA A 278 -33.72 3.63 -23.16
N GLN A 279 -34.21 2.44 -23.53
CA GLN A 279 -33.38 1.25 -23.68
C GLN A 279 -32.35 1.39 -24.81
N GLN A 280 -32.71 2.00 -25.94
CA GLN A 280 -31.75 2.28 -27.02
C GLN A 280 -30.68 3.30 -26.60
N ALA A 281 -31.03 4.33 -25.81
CA ALA A 281 -30.05 5.24 -25.23
C ALA A 281 -29.10 4.52 -24.24
N THR A 282 -29.64 3.60 -23.44
CA THR A 282 -28.84 2.73 -22.56
C THR A 282 -27.90 1.82 -23.36
N ASN A 283 -28.38 1.20 -24.44
CA ASN A 283 -27.57 0.37 -25.33
C ASN A 283 -26.47 1.19 -26.04
N ALA A 284 -26.76 2.45 -26.41
CA ALA A 284 -25.77 3.36 -26.96
C ALA A 284 -24.66 3.70 -25.94
N ASN A 285 -25.01 3.89 -24.66
CA ASN A 285 -24.02 4.06 -23.59
C ASN A 285 -23.15 2.81 -23.40
N VAL A 286 -23.73 1.60 -23.47
CA VAL A 286 -22.95 0.33 -23.44
C VAL A 286 -21.99 0.26 -24.63
N GLY A 287 -22.44 0.63 -25.84
CA GLY A 287 -21.58 0.72 -27.03
C GLY A 287 -20.44 1.75 -26.88
N ALA A 288 -20.74 2.92 -26.29
CA ALA A 288 -19.74 3.96 -26.02
C ALA A 288 -18.70 3.51 -24.97
N ILE A 289 -19.12 2.77 -23.94
CA ILE A 289 -18.21 2.17 -22.95
C ILE A 289 -17.32 1.10 -23.59
N ALA A 290 -17.87 0.26 -24.49
CA ALA A 290 -17.07 -0.72 -25.24
C ALA A 290 -16.05 -0.05 -26.18
N ALA A 291 -16.44 1.04 -26.84
CA ALA A 291 -15.53 1.85 -27.66
C ALA A 291 -14.42 2.51 -26.83
N LEU A 292 -14.75 3.07 -25.65
CA LEU A 292 -13.79 3.63 -24.70
C LEU A 292 -12.83 2.58 -24.15
N SER A 293 -13.32 1.38 -23.83
CA SER A 293 -12.50 0.23 -23.42
C SER A 293 -11.53 -0.17 -24.54
N THR A 294 -12.02 -0.23 -25.79
CA THR A 294 -11.19 -0.55 -26.97
C THR A 294 -10.11 0.52 -27.20
N SER A 295 -10.47 1.80 -27.07
CA SER A 295 -9.52 2.91 -27.16
C SER A 295 -8.48 2.91 -26.04
N THR A 296 -8.89 2.55 -24.82
CA THR A 296 -7.99 2.41 -23.66
C THR A 296 -7.02 1.24 -23.84
N LEU A 297 -7.47 0.11 -24.40
CA LEU A 297 -6.62 -1.03 -24.76
C LEU A 297 -5.63 -0.68 -25.88
N ALA A 298 -6.08 0.08 -26.89
CA ALA A 298 -5.21 0.60 -27.94
C ALA A 298 -4.15 1.56 -27.38
N ALA A 299 -4.53 2.46 -26.47
CA ALA A 299 -3.59 3.34 -25.77
C ALA A 299 -2.58 2.56 -24.92
N ALA A 300 -3.01 1.51 -24.19
CA ALA A 300 -2.13 0.63 -23.45
C ALA A 300 -1.15 -0.14 -24.37
N SER A 301 -1.58 -0.57 -25.55
CA SER A 301 -0.69 -1.20 -26.55
C SER A 301 0.28 -0.21 -27.22
N SER A 302 -0.12 1.06 -27.36
CA SER A 302 0.73 2.14 -27.86
C SER A 302 1.78 2.53 -26.80
N LEU A 303 1.39 2.53 -25.53
CA LEU A 303 2.30 2.73 -24.41
C LEU A 303 3.27 1.54 -24.25
N SER A 304 2.83 0.30 -24.43
CA SER A 304 3.73 -0.87 -24.35
C SER A 304 4.73 -0.94 -25.50
N THR A 305 4.35 -0.56 -26.72
CA THR A 305 5.27 -0.44 -27.86
C THR A 305 6.20 0.78 -27.73
N GLY A 306 5.73 1.89 -27.15
CA GLY A 306 6.59 3.02 -26.74
C GLY A 306 7.61 2.63 -25.67
N ILE A 307 7.20 1.90 -24.63
CA ILE A 307 8.08 1.36 -23.60
C ILE A 307 9.08 0.37 -24.20
N ALA A 308 8.67 -0.54 -25.08
CA ALA A 308 9.57 -1.45 -25.78
C ALA A 308 10.61 -0.69 -26.63
N SER A 309 10.19 0.36 -27.35
CA SER A 309 11.09 1.22 -28.12
C SER A 309 12.07 1.99 -27.23
N ASN A 310 11.63 2.44 -26.05
CA ASN A 310 12.49 3.03 -25.04
C ASN A 310 13.46 2.01 -24.43
N VAL A 311 13.06 0.76 -24.20
CA VAL A 311 13.95 -0.32 -23.74
C VAL A 311 15.02 -0.64 -24.79
N VAL A 312 14.66 -0.71 -26.08
CA VAL A 312 15.65 -0.86 -27.18
C VAL A 312 16.58 0.35 -27.25
N SER A 313 16.06 1.56 -27.04
CA SER A 313 16.86 2.79 -27.02
C SER A 313 17.81 2.85 -25.82
N ILE A 314 17.38 2.40 -24.63
CA ILE A 314 18.18 2.29 -23.41
C ILE A 314 19.23 1.18 -23.55
N ALA A 315 18.91 0.05 -24.18
CA ALA A 315 19.88 -1.00 -24.48
C ALA A 315 20.94 -0.52 -25.51
N SER A 316 20.52 0.25 -26.51
CA SER A 316 21.41 0.87 -27.50
C SER A 316 22.31 1.93 -26.86
N LEU A 317 21.75 2.77 -25.99
CA LEU A 317 22.49 3.75 -25.20
C LEU A 317 23.46 3.07 -24.23
N SER A 318 23.03 2.01 -23.53
CA SER A 318 23.89 1.21 -22.65
C SER A 318 25.05 0.58 -23.44
N THR A 319 24.80 0.01 -24.61
CA THR A 319 25.84 -0.53 -25.51
C THR A 319 26.81 0.57 -25.96
N SER A 320 26.29 1.74 -26.34
CA SER A 320 27.08 2.91 -26.73
C SER A 320 27.93 3.44 -25.57
N THR A 321 27.35 3.58 -24.37
CA THR A 321 28.06 3.99 -23.14
C THR A 321 29.10 2.96 -22.72
N THR A 322 28.85 1.66 -22.83
CA THR A 322 29.85 0.61 -22.58
C THR A 322 30.99 0.69 -23.60
N THR A 323 30.69 0.92 -24.88
CA THR A 323 31.70 1.10 -25.94
C THR A 323 32.53 2.37 -25.73
N ALA A 324 31.89 3.47 -25.35
CA ALA A 324 32.54 4.73 -25.00
C ALA A 324 33.39 4.59 -23.73
N LEU A 325 32.92 3.86 -22.71
CA LEU A 325 33.66 3.60 -21.48
C LEU A 325 34.85 2.65 -21.72
N SER A 326 34.75 1.68 -22.64
CA SER A 326 35.91 0.86 -23.06
C SER A 326 36.91 1.65 -23.92
N SER A 327 36.43 2.61 -24.71
CA SER A 327 37.28 3.54 -25.47
C SER A 327 37.98 4.53 -24.53
N LEU A 328 37.28 4.96 -23.46
CA LEU A 328 37.85 5.79 -22.42
C LEU A 328 38.82 5.01 -21.53
N SER A 329 38.55 3.75 -21.19
CA SER A 329 39.46 2.94 -20.37
C SER A 329 40.74 2.57 -21.12
N THR A 330 40.66 2.27 -22.41
CA THR A 330 41.85 2.12 -23.27
C THR A 330 42.58 3.45 -23.47
N GLY A 331 41.87 4.55 -23.72
CA GLY A 331 42.45 5.90 -23.80
C GLY A 331 43.17 6.33 -22.51
N VAL A 332 42.56 6.09 -21.34
CA VAL A 332 43.16 6.31 -20.02
C VAL A 332 44.33 5.36 -19.77
N SER A 333 44.28 4.10 -20.23
CA SER A 333 45.41 3.17 -20.13
C SER A 333 46.61 3.63 -20.98
N HIS A 334 46.38 4.12 -22.20
CA HIS A 334 47.42 4.73 -23.04
C HIS A 334 47.94 6.06 -22.47
N GLY A 335 47.05 6.88 -21.89
CA GLY A 335 47.41 8.11 -21.18
C GLY A 335 48.27 7.84 -19.95
N LEU A 336 47.92 6.81 -19.16
CA LEU A 336 48.67 6.37 -17.99
C LEU A 336 50.00 5.72 -18.37
N ALA A 337 50.07 4.99 -19.49
CA ALA A 337 51.33 4.47 -20.03
C ALA A 337 52.26 5.62 -20.47
N SER A 338 51.74 6.61 -21.20
CA SER A 338 52.49 7.83 -21.56
C SER A 338 52.91 8.66 -20.33
N LEU A 339 52.05 8.73 -19.31
CA LEU A 339 52.37 9.41 -18.05
C LEU A 339 53.43 8.63 -17.26
N SER A 340 53.42 7.29 -17.28
CA SER A 340 54.43 6.46 -16.60
C SER A 340 55.81 6.55 -17.26
N THR A 341 55.89 6.61 -18.58
CA THR A 341 57.16 6.83 -19.31
C THR A 341 57.65 8.26 -19.17
N GLY A 342 56.74 9.25 -19.19
CA GLY A 342 57.04 10.65 -18.86
C GLY A 342 57.54 10.82 -17.43
N LEU A 343 56.88 10.20 -16.44
CA LEU A 343 57.28 10.22 -15.04
C LEU A 343 58.59 9.47 -14.80
N SER A 344 58.85 8.36 -15.49
CA SER A 344 60.13 7.66 -15.44
C SER A 344 61.27 8.54 -15.97
N SER A 345 61.01 9.28 -17.06
CA SER A 345 61.96 10.24 -17.65
C SER A 345 62.19 11.44 -16.73
N ALA A 346 61.14 11.97 -16.11
CA ALA A 346 61.23 13.03 -15.11
C ALA A 346 61.98 12.56 -13.86
N ASN A 347 61.76 11.33 -13.39
CA ASN A 347 62.45 10.75 -12.25
C ASN A 347 63.95 10.54 -12.53
N ALA A 348 64.33 10.14 -13.75
CA ALA A 348 65.72 10.12 -14.19
C ALA A 348 66.35 11.53 -14.18
N GLY A 349 65.64 12.54 -14.68
CA GLY A 349 66.07 13.94 -14.62
C GLY A 349 66.21 14.48 -13.19
N ILE A 350 65.27 14.15 -12.31
CA ILE A 350 65.31 14.48 -10.87
C ILE A 350 66.48 13.76 -10.19
N SER A 351 66.77 12.51 -10.55
CA SER A 351 67.93 11.77 -10.02
C SER A 351 69.27 12.39 -10.48
N ALA A 352 69.36 12.88 -11.71
CA ALA A 352 70.52 13.62 -12.22
C ALA A 352 70.68 15.00 -11.53
N LEU A 353 69.57 15.72 -11.29
CA LEU A 353 69.57 16.98 -10.54
C LEU A 353 69.96 16.75 -9.07
N ALA A 354 69.42 15.73 -8.41
CA ALA A 354 69.76 15.34 -7.05
C ALA A 354 71.24 14.94 -6.93
N SER A 355 71.78 14.22 -7.93
CA SER A 355 73.21 13.89 -8.00
C SER A 355 74.07 15.16 -8.10
N SER A 356 73.66 16.12 -8.95
CA SER A 356 74.36 17.41 -9.14
C SER A 356 74.30 18.29 -7.87
N LEU A 357 73.18 18.28 -7.16
CA LEU A 357 72.99 18.97 -5.90
C LEU A 357 73.81 18.32 -4.77
N ALA A 358 73.92 16.99 -4.75
CA ALA A 358 74.71 16.24 -3.77
C ALA A 358 76.23 16.48 -3.89
N VAL A 359 76.73 16.83 -5.09
CA VAL A 359 78.13 17.28 -5.29
C VAL A 359 78.28 18.81 -5.30
N GLY A 360 77.21 19.56 -4.99
CA GLY A 360 77.24 21.01 -4.79
C GLY A 360 77.48 21.87 -6.04
N THR A 361 77.34 21.32 -7.25
CA THR A 361 77.69 22.00 -8.51
C THR A 361 76.56 22.83 -9.12
N VAL A 362 75.34 22.76 -8.57
CA VAL A 362 74.17 23.53 -9.03
C VAL A 362 73.35 24.01 -7.83
N GLY A 363 73.19 25.33 -7.66
CA GLY A 363 72.36 25.91 -6.60
C GLY A 363 72.59 27.40 -6.36
N LEU A 364 71.84 27.99 -5.41
CA LEU A 364 72.11 29.35 -4.90
C LEU A 364 73.25 29.40 -3.88
N VAL A 365 73.51 28.27 -3.21
CA VAL A 365 74.69 28.06 -2.35
C VAL A 365 75.57 27.07 -3.11
N GLN A 366 76.77 27.48 -3.51
CA GLN A 366 77.72 26.62 -4.24
C GLN A 366 79.05 26.57 -3.50
N GLN A 367 79.70 25.41 -3.56
CA GLN A 367 81.06 25.22 -3.05
C GLN A 367 82.01 24.97 -4.21
N SER A 368 82.97 25.88 -4.41
CA SER A 368 83.86 25.83 -5.57
C SER A 368 84.62 24.50 -5.64
N GLY A 369 84.42 23.74 -6.73
CA GLY A 369 85.09 22.48 -7.01
C GLY A 369 84.64 21.25 -6.20
N GLY A 370 83.58 21.35 -5.38
CA GLY A 370 83.01 20.19 -4.66
C GLY A 370 83.91 19.57 -3.59
N ALA A 371 84.98 20.27 -3.16
CA ALA A 371 85.91 19.80 -2.14
C ALA A 371 85.64 20.45 -0.76
N SER A 372 85.78 19.67 0.31
CA SER A 372 85.30 19.99 1.67
C SER A 372 85.92 21.23 2.37
N THR A 373 86.87 21.91 1.73
CA THR A 373 87.49 23.16 2.22
C THR A 373 87.35 24.33 1.23
N GLY A 374 86.57 24.18 0.16
CA GLY A 374 86.31 25.24 -0.81
C GLY A 374 85.42 26.34 -0.23
N THR A 375 85.62 27.58 -0.67
CA THR A 375 84.80 28.74 -0.28
C THR A 375 83.34 28.50 -0.66
N ILE A 376 82.42 28.76 0.28
CA ILE A 376 80.98 28.69 0.05
C ILE A 376 80.50 30.08 -0.40
N THR A 377 80.02 30.17 -1.64
CA THR A 377 79.43 31.40 -2.19
C THR A 377 77.91 31.28 -2.25
N VAL A 378 77.22 32.31 -1.77
CA VAL A 378 75.76 32.42 -1.80
C VAL A 378 75.37 33.52 -2.79
N GLY A 379 74.55 33.20 -3.79
CA GLY A 379 73.96 34.17 -4.73
C GLY A 379 74.92 34.81 -5.74
N ALA A 380 76.17 34.33 -5.87
CA ALA A 380 77.24 35.02 -6.61
C ALA A 380 76.97 35.27 -8.12
N GLY A 381 75.97 34.63 -8.72
CA GLY A 381 75.54 34.88 -10.11
C GLY A 381 74.32 35.79 -10.27
N THR A 382 73.77 36.34 -9.17
CA THR A 382 72.48 37.05 -9.15
C THR A 382 72.53 38.28 -8.24
N GLY A 383 72.16 39.46 -8.75
CA GLY A 383 72.30 40.75 -8.04
C GLY A 383 71.31 41.00 -6.90
N GLY A 384 71.36 40.22 -5.83
CA GLY A 384 70.63 40.46 -4.58
C GLY A 384 71.40 41.36 -3.60
N ILE A 385 70.69 42.22 -2.87
CA ILE A 385 71.28 43.16 -1.89
C ILE A 385 71.04 42.78 -0.41
N ALA A 386 70.39 41.65 -0.15
CA ALA A 386 70.06 41.17 1.19
C ALA A 386 70.12 39.64 1.27
N LEU A 387 70.47 39.11 2.44
CA LEU A 387 70.51 37.68 2.74
C LEU A 387 69.56 37.39 3.90
N ASP A 388 68.42 36.77 3.60
CA ASP A 388 67.52 36.23 4.63
C ASP A 388 67.99 34.83 5.05
N VAL A 389 68.08 34.61 6.35
CA VAL A 389 68.45 33.32 6.99
C VAL A 389 67.32 32.75 7.84
N GLY A 390 66.10 33.31 7.73
CA GLY A 390 64.90 32.80 8.38
C GLY A 390 64.57 31.35 8.01
N GLY A 391 63.77 30.71 8.84
CA GLY A 391 63.09 29.47 8.51
C GLY A 391 61.64 29.52 8.95
N THR A 392 60.85 28.53 8.55
CA THR A 392 59.45 28.38 9.00
C THR A 392 59.31 28.15 10.51
N ALA A 393 60.41 27.83 11.20
CA ALA A 393 60.52 27.77 12.66
C ALA A 393 60.98 29.11 13.31
N GLY A 394 61.01 30.21 12.55
CA GLY A 394 61.45 31.54 13.00
C GLY A 394 62.86 31.94 12.54
N ALA A 395 63.31 33.10 13.03
CA ALA A 395 64.63 33.65 12.72
C ALA A 395 65.76 32.79 13.32
N ARG A 396 66.84 32.57 12.56
CA ARG A 396 67.97 31.73 12.98
C ARG A 396 69.07 32.57 13.65
N GLN A 397 69.66 32.03 14.71
CA GLN A 397 70.86 32.63 15.33
C GLN A 397 72.09 32.42 14.43
N ILE A 398 72.69 33.51 13.95
CA ILE A 398 74.04 33.47 13.35
C ILE A 398 75.05 33.42 14.50
N LYS A 399 75.81 32.33 14.62
CA LYS A 399 76.84 32.13 15.67
C LYS A 399 78.23 32.28 15.08
N GLY A 400 79.17 32.79 15.88
CA GLY A 400 80.52 33.14 15.42
C GLY A 400 80.66 34.56 14.83
N VAL A 401 79.62 35.39 14.93
CA VAL A 401 79.67 36.80 14.53
C VAL A 401 80.62 37.58 15.46
N ALA A 402 81.77 38.00 14.93
CA ALA A 402 82.67 38.95 15.60
C ALA A 402 81.95 40.28 15.87
N ALA A 403 82.42 41.05 16.86
CA ALA A 403 81.81 42.35 17.13
C ALA A 403 81.95 43.28 15.91
N GLY A 404 80.84 43.80 15.41
CA GLY A 404 80.83 44.66 14.23
C GLY A 404 81.60 45.97 14.47
N THR A 405 82.44 46.36 13.52
CA THR A 405 83.32 47.55 13.62
C THR A 405 82.99 48.60 12.56
N ASN A 406 82.43 48.22 11.42
CA ASN A 406 81.85 49.12 10.41
C ASN A 406 80.34 49.28 10.62
N ALA A 407 79.77 50.37 10.11
CA ALA A 407 78.34 50.67 10.21
C ALA A 407 77.41 49.68 9.46
N THR A 408 77.98 48.77 8.66
CA THR A 408 77.27 47.72 7.92
C THR A 408 77.49 46.32 8.49
N ASP A 409 78.29 46.17 9.55
CA ASP A 409 78.57 44.88 10.17
C ASP A 409 77.41 44.44 11.08
N ALA A 410 77.17 43.13 11.17
CA ALA A 410 76.16 42.60 12.08
C ALA A 410 76.60 42.75 13.55
N VAL A 411 75.81 43.47 14.36
CA VAL A 411 76.04 43.57 15.80
C VAL A 411 75.73 42.25 16.51
N ASN A 412 76.59 41.84 17.44
CA ASN A 412 76.45 40.59 18.17
C ASN A 412 75.68 40.75 19.50
N LEU A 413 75.36 39.63 20.16
CA LEU A 413 74.55 39.63 21.39
C LEU A 413 75.20 40.45 22.53
N GLN A 414 76.53 40.50 22.61
CA GLN A 414 77.24 41.30 23.62
C GLN A 414 77.03 42.80 23.40
N GLN A 415 76.99 43.25 22.14
CA GLN A 415 76.68 44.64 21.79
C GLN A 415 75.21 44.99 22.13
N LEU A 416 74.28 44.06 21.96
CA LEU A 416 72.86 44.26 22.29
C LEU A 416 72.55 44.17 23.79
N GLN A 417 73.24 43.32 24.54
CA GLN A 417 73.06 43.16 26.00
C GLN A 417 73.40 44.45 26.79
N GLY A 418 74.24 45.33 26.23
CA GLY A 418 74.46 46.68 26.78
C GLY A 418 73.22 47.59 26.76
N VAL A 419 72.17 47.25 26.01
CA VAL A 419 70.92 48.01 25.90
C VAL A 419 69.83 47.48 26.83
N THR A 420 69.86 46.18 27.19
CA THR A 420 68.77 45.51 27.93
C THR A 420 68.68 45.91 29.41
N ALA A 421 69.65 46.63 29.96
CA ALA A 421 69.65 47.09 31.36
C ALA A 421 68.63 48.22 31.69
N ALA A 422 67.72 48.57 30.76
CA ALA A 422 66.94 49.81 30.83
C ALA A 422 65.45 49.67 31.24
N VAL A 423 64.75 48.55 30.98
CA VAL A 423 63.27 48.42 31.18
C VAL A 423 62.84 46.97 31.44
N GLY A 424 61.84 46.68 32.31
CA GLY A 424 61.27 45.31 32.43
C GLY A 424 60.16 45.05 33.48
N ALA A 425 59.66 43.79 33.49
CA ALA A 425 58.49 43.22 34.22
C ALA A 425 57.10 43.73 33.74
N VAL A 426 55.92 43.13 33.99
CA VAL A 426 55.34 42.05 34.87
C VAL A 426 54.23 41.32 34.03
N GLY A 427 53.70 40.10 34.23
CA GLY A 427 53.87 38.98 35.19
C GLY A 427 52.52 38.22 35.42
N ASP A 428 52.53 36.89 35.66
CA ASP A 428 51.35 35.99 35.62
C ASP A 428 50.85 35.51 37.01
N GLY A 429 49.52 35.45 37.24
CA GLY A 429 48.95 34.84 38.46
C GLY A 429 47.59 35.37 38.98
N ALA A 430 46.78 36.02 38.14
CA ALA A 430 45.49 36.60 38.54
C ALA A 430 44.28 35.88 37.92
N VAL A 431 43.12 35.95 38.57
CA VAL A 431 41.83 35.68 37.92
C VAL A 431 41.53 36.86 37.01
N SER A 432 41.60 36.66 35.68
CA SER A 432 41.14 37.65 34.72
C SER A 432 39.65 37.51 34.45
N TYR A 433 39.06 38.55 33.87
CA TYR A 433 37.82 38.44 33.12
C TYR A 433 38.10 37.78 31.76
N ASP A 434 37.06 37.29 31.08
CA ASP A 434 37.20 36.62 29.78
C ASP A 434 37.63 37.61 28.67
N ASP A 435 37.26 38.90 28.83
CA ASP A 435 37.67 40.01 27.99
C ASP A 435 37.66 41.34 28.78
N SER A 436 38.09 42.43 28.13
CA SER A 436 38.18 43.77 28.72
C SER A 436 36.84 44.51 28.91
N THR A 437 35.70 43.90 28.56
CA THR A 437 34.37 44.42 28.94
C THR A 437 34.04 44.08 30.39
N HIS A 438 34.76 43.12 30.99
CA HIS A 438 34.53 42.59 32.33
C HIS A 438 33.12 42.00 32.56
N SER A 439 32.36 41.77 31.48
CA SER A 439 30.98 41.28 31.54
C SER A 439 30.85 39.78 31.86
N ARG A 440 31.97 39.05 31.82
CA ARG A 440 32.01 37.59 32.00
C ARG A 440 33.31 37.15 32.66
N VAL A 441 33.20 36.15 33.55
CA VAL A 441 34.32 35.38 34.11
C VAL A 441 33.98 33.91 33.98
N THR A 442 34.72 33.17 33.17
CA THR A 442 34.66 31.71 33.09
C THR A 442 35.60 31.14 34.15
N LEU A 443 35.02 30.57 35.20
CA LEU A 443 35.78 30.03 36.33
C LEU A 443 36.25 28.60 36.01
N GLY A 444 37.57 28.44 35.88
CA GLY A 444 38.19 27.28 35.23
C GLY A 444 38.52 27.55 33.76
N ALA A 445 39.43 26.78 33.16
CA ALA A 445 39.83 27.01 31.77
C ALA A 445 38.65 26.80 30.78
N PRO A 446 38.55 27.56 29.67
CA PRO A 446 37.41 27.46 28.76
C PRO A 446 37.36 26.11 28.02
N GLY A 447 36.41 25.25 28.42
CA GLY A 447 36.09 23.99 27.74
C GLY A 447 36.35 22.73 28.58
N VAL A 448 35.27 21.99 28.84
CA VAL A 448 35.23 20.58 29.29
C VAL A 448 36.04 20.18 30.54
N GLY A 449 35.47 20.33 31.75
CA GLY A 449 35.93 19.55 32.90
C GLY A 449 35.45 19.96 34.31
N SER A 450 34.25 19.50 34.70
CA SER A 450 33.65 19.62 36.07
C SER A 450 33.26 21.05 36.52
N PRO A 451 32.14 21.24 37.25
CA PRO A 451 31.77 22.55 37.80
C PRO A 451 32.73 22.99 38.93
N VAL A 452 33.21 24.23 38.86
CA VAL A 452 33.93 24.88 39.98
C VAL A 452 32.93 25.27 41.06
N VAL A 453 33.10 24.74 42.27
CA VAL A 453 32.21 25.03 43.42
C VAL A 453 32.60 26.37 44.05
N LEU A 454 31.77 27.40 43.85
CA LEU A 454 31.80 28.60 44.68
C LEU A 454 31.18 28.27 46.05
N THR A 455 32.02 27.86 46.99
CA THR A 455 31.66 27.77 48.41
C THR A 455 31.90 29.11 49.12
N ASN A 456 31.35 29.28 50.33
CA ASN A 456 31.39 30.52 51.10
C ASN A 456 30.76 31.75 50.38
N VAL A 457 29.80 31.51 49.48
CA VAL A 457 28.89 32.55 48.98
C VAL A 457 27.95 32.97 50.12
N ALA A 458 27.90 34.27 50.40
CA ALA A 458 27.03 34.82 51.45
C ALA A 458 25.54 34.72 51.06
N ASP A 459 24.65 34.81 52.05
CA ASP A 459 23.21 34.91 51.78
C ASP A 459 22.91 36.27 51.11
N ALA A 460 22.63 36.24 49.80
CA ALA A 460 22.35 37.37 48.92
C ALA A 460 21.28 38.35 49.45
N ALA A 461 21.40 39.63 49.13
CA ALA A 461 20.34 40.60 49.41
C ALA A 461 19.20 40.44 48.38
N LEU A 462 18.23 39.57 48.69
CA LEU A 462 17.09 39.22 47.84
C LEU A 462 16.19 40.43 47.55
N THR A 463 16.56 41.19 46.52
CA THR A 463 15.88 42.39 46.02
C THR A 463 15.70 42.26 44.50
N ALA A 464 14.73 42.99 43.94
CA ALA A 464 14.36 42.86 42.52
C ALA A 464 15.47 43.28 41.53
N THR A 465 16.53 43.92 42.00
CA THR A 465 17.70 44.34 41.22
C THR A 465 19.00 43.64 41.67
N SER A 466 18.91 42.60 42.51
CA SER A 466 20.09 41.90 43.01
C SER A 466 20.74 41.05 41.92
N THR A 467 22.05 41.19 41.77
CA THR A 467 22.92 40.33 40.97
C THR A 467 23.77 39.41 41.85
N ASP A 468 23.52 39.37 43.16
CA ASP A 468 24.22 38.52 44.11
C ASP A 468 23.93 37.03 43.80
N ALA A 469 24.93 36.17 43.94
CA ALA A 469 24.72 34.73 43.84
C ALA A 469 23.94 34.21 45.06
N VAL A 470 22.75 33.65 44.84
CA VAL A 470 21.91 33.12 45.93
C VAL A 470 22.48 31.83 46.53
N SER A 471 22.51 31.76 47.86
CA SER A 471 22.96 30.57 48.59
C SER A 471 21.87 29.49 48.61
N GLY A 472 22.28 28.22 48.73
CA GLY A 472 21.34 27.09 48.86
C GLY A 472 20.39 27.19 50.07
N ARG A 473 20.78 27.94 51.12
CA ARG A 473 19.91 28.22 52.28
C ARG A 473 18.72 29.11 51.89
N GLN A 474 18.91 30.03 50.95
CA GLN A 474 17.88 30.98 50.53
C GLN A 474 16.80 30.30 49.68
N LEU A 475 17.21 29.37 48.81
CA LEU A 475 16.29 28.50 48.07
C LEU A 475 15.48 27.58 49.01
N TYR A 476 16.09 27.10 50.10
CA TYR A 476 15.38 26.37 51.15
C TYR A 476 14.32 27.23 51.86
N THR A 477 14.60 28.52 52.12
CA THR A 477 13.61 29.46 52.67
C THR A 477 12.42 29.66 51.73
N ALA A 478 12.63 29.70 50.41
CA ALA A 478 11.53 29.74 49.44
C ALA A 478 10.65 28.47 49.49
N ASN A 479 11.26 27.29 49.68
CA ASN A 479 10.49 26.05 49.88
C ASN A 479 9.69 26.04 51.20
N GLN A 480 10.14 26.73 52.26
CA GLN A 480 9.30 26.94 53.45
C GLN A 480 8.08 27.85 53.20
N ALA A 481 8.16 28.79 52.25
CA ALA A 481 6.98 29.54 51.82
C ALA A 481 5.98 28.65 51.06
N ILE A 482 6.45 27.59 50.37
CA ILE A 482 5.57 26.56 49.81
C ILE A 482 4.92 25.73 50.93
N SER A 483 5.65 25.45 52.02
CA SER A 483 5.03 24.90 53.24
C SER A 483 4.00 25.83 53.88
N ALA A 484 4.06 27.16 53.65
CA ALA A 484 3.00 28.07 54.07
C ALA A 484 1.68 27.90 53.28
N ASN A 485 1.65 27.16 52.17
CA ASN A 485 0.37 26.69 51.59
C ASN A 485 -0.34 25.66 52.49
N ALA A 486 0.34 25.08 53.49
CA ALA A 486 -0.33 24.36 54.58
C ALA A 486 -1.11 25.30 55.52
N VAL A 487 -0.88 26.62 55.49
CA VAL A 487 -1.74 27.60 56.18
C VAL A 487 -3.11 27.72 55.49
N SER A 488 -3.27 27.25 54.25
CA SER A 488 -4.61 27.04 53.66
C SER A 488 -5.41 25.98 54.42
N ILE A 489 -4.76 25.03 55.10
CA ILE A 489 -5.41 24.10 56.04
C ILE A 489 -5.94 24.86 57.27
N ALA A 490 -5.32 25.98 57.67
CA ALA A 490 -5.85 26.83 58.73
C ALA A 490 -7.15 27.56 58.34
N MET A 491 -7.51 27.67 57.05
CA MET A 491 -8.85 28.16 56.67
C MET A 491 -9.97 27.18 57.04
N LEU A 492 -9.66 25.89 57.25
CA LEU A 492 -10.58 24.93 57.87
C LEU A 492 -10.89 25.33 59.32
N SER A 493 -9.90 25.87 60.04
CA SER A 493 -10.05 26.36 61.43
C SER A 493 -11.07 27.51 61.52
N THR A 494 -11.10 28.39 60.51
CA THR A 494 -12.07 29.50 60.42
C THR A 494 -13.51 28.99 60.33
N SER A 495 -13.75 27.90 59.60
CA SER A 495 -15.07 27.27 59.50
C SER A 495 -15.55 26.73 60.86
N THR A 496 -14.69 26.00 61.58
CA THR A 496 -15.03 25.48 62.92
C THR A 496 -15.17 26.59 63.98
N GLY A 497 -14.41 27.69 63.88
CA GLY A 497 -14.50 28.81 64.82
C GLY A 497 -15.87 29.48 64.82
N LEU A 498 -16.51 29.62 63.65
CA LEU A 498 -17.86 30.16 63.52
C LEU A 498 -18.90 29.26 64.20
N ALA A 499 -18.81 27.94 64.02
CA ALA A 499 -19.74 26.98 64.62
C ALA A 499 -19.69 26.97 66.16
N VAL A 500 -18.48 27.07 66.74
CA VAL A 500 -18.31 27.09 68.22
C VAL A 500 -18.84 28.38 68.84
N SER A 501 -18.75 29.52 68.15
CA SER A 501 -19.28 30.81 68.62
C SER A 501 -20.81 30.80 68.79
N SER A 502 -21.54 30.15 67.87
CA SER A 502 -22.99 29.98 67.97
C SER A 502 -23.42 29.05 69.13
N LEU A 503 -22.56 28.12 69.55
CA LEU A 503 -22.86 27.21 70.65
C LEU A 503 -22.63 27.89 72.02
N SER A 504 -21.58 28.69 72.16
CA SER A 504 -21.27 29.39 73.43
C SER A 504 -22.35 30.42 73.82
N THR A 505 -22.92 31.11 72.83
CA THR A 505 -24.02 32.07 73.03
C THR A 505 -25.34 31.41 73.42
N GLY A 506 -25.57 30.15 73.02
CA GLY A 506 -26.71 29.36 73.50
C GLY A 506 -26.59 29.00 75.00
N VAL A 507 -25.42 28.52 75.41
CA VAL A 507 -25.18 28.07 76.81
C VAL A 507 -25.26 29.23 77.81
N ALA A 508 -24.78 30.43 77.45
CA ALA A 508 -24.81 31.59 78.34
C ALA A 508 -26.23 32.04 78.73
N ASN A 509 -27.22 31.90 77.84
CA ASN A 509 -28.59 32.34 78.09
C ASN A 509 -29.35 31.40 79.07
N GLY A 510 -29.07 30.10 79.04
CA GLY A 510 -29.79 29.11 79.87
C GLY A 510 -29.59 29.30 81.37
N GLY A 511 -28.45 29.86 81.80
CA GLY A 511 -28.16 30.10 83.22
C GLY A 511 -29.09 31.14 83.87
N ALA A 512 -29.54 32.16 83.12
CA ALA A 512 -30.42 33.20 83.64
C ALA A 512 -31.86 32.70 83.85
N THR A 513 -32.37 31.86 82.95
CA THR A 513 -33.75 31.33 83.01
C THR A 513 -33.96 30.42 84.23
N LEU A 514 -32.96 29.64 84.61
CA LEU A 514 -33.07 28.66 85.70
C LEU A 514 -33.28 29.34 87.08
N ALA A 515 -32.65 30.49 87.31
CA ALA A 515 -32.82 31.26 88.54
C ALA A 515 -34.25 31.81 88.71
N ALA A 516 -34.92 32.18 87.61
CA ALA A 516 -36.30 32.68 87.65
C ALA A 516 -37.30 31.56 88.00
N LEU A 517 -37.11 30.36 87.43
CA LEU A 517 -37.95 29.19 87.70
C LEU A 517 -37.93 28.76 89.18
N GLN A 518 -36.76 28.82 89.81
CA GLN A 518 -36.60 28.47 91.23
C GLN A 518 -37.39 29.38 92.18
N SER A 519 -37.62 30.65 91.80
CA SER A 519 -38.36 31.63 92.61
C SER A 519 -39.87 31.36 92.63
N GLY A 520 -40.49 31.23 91.45
CA GLY A 520 -41.96 31.12 91.36
C GLY A 520 -42.53 29.79 91.81
N LEU A 521 -41.77 28.70 91.72
CA LEU A 521 -42.20 27.38 92.20
C LEU A 521 -42.37 27.33 93.72
N ALA A 522 -41.57 28.11 94.47
CA ALA A 522 -41.65 28.19 95.93
C ALA A 522 -42.89 28.96 96.45
N ALA A 523 -43.57 29.73 95.59
CA ALA A 523 -44.71 30.56 95.94
C ALA A 523 -46.08 29.95 95.56
N GLY A 524 -46.11 28.80 94.89
CA GLY A 524 -47.36 28.18 94.39
C GLY A 524 -48.04 28.95 93.26
N THR A 525 -47.39 29.98 92.72
CA THR A 525 -47.88 30.84 91.62
C THR A 525 -47.38 30.43 90.24
N ILE A 526 -46.48 29.43 90.16
CA ILE A 526 -46.07 28.78 88.91
C ILE A 526 -46.25 27.27 89.06
N GLY A 527 -47.15 26.68 88.27
CA GLY A 527 -47.45 25.25 88.29
C GLY A 527 -48.77 24.91 87.59
N LEU A 528 -49.14 23.62 87.58
CA LEU A 528 -50.46 23.18 87.09
C LEU A 528 -51.55 23.31 88.16
N VAL A 529 -51.23 23.04 89.42
CA VAL A 529 -52.12 23.38 90.55
C VAL A 529 -51.72 24.77 91.02
N GLN A 530 -52.65 25.72 90.97
CA GLN A 530 -52.45 27.10 91.39
C GLN A 530 -53.56 27.52 92.36
N GLN A 531 -53.20 28.30 93.38
CA GLN A 531 -54.16 29.01 94.22
C GLN A 531 -54.08 30.49 93.87
N ALA A 532 -55.21 31.08 93.48
CA ALA A 532 -55.24 32.46 92.96
C ALA A 532 -54.56 33.44 93.93
N SER A 533 -53.60 34.21 93.39
CA SER A 533 -52.77 35.21 94.09
C SER A 533 -52.07 34.74 95.38
N GLY A 534 -51.88 33.41 95.59
CA GLY A 534 -51.11 32.87 96.71
C GLY A 534 -51.75 33.06 98.10
N SER A 535 -53.05 33.39 98.15
CA SER A 535 -53.79 33.55 99.41
C SER A 535 -54.38 32.22 99.89
N SER A 536 -54.28 31.94 101.19
CA SER A 536 -54.72 30.69 101.82
C SER A 536 -56.24 30.43 101.81
N THR A 537 -57.04 31.37 101.27
CA THR A 537 -58.50 31.24 101.09
C THR A 537 -58.95 31.29 99.62
N GLY A 538 -58.02 31.39 98.66
CA GLY A 538 -58.36 31.41 97.23
C GLY A 538 -58.83 30.06 96.70
N THR A 539 -59.65 30.06 95.65
CA THR A 539 -60.06 28.84 94.93
C THR A 539 -58.82 28.12 94.40
N ILE A 540 -58.71 26.82 94.69
CA ILE A 540 -57.66 25.98 94.09
C ILE A 540 -58.10 25.63 92.67
N THR A 541 -57.27 25.97 91.69
CA THR A 541 -57.47 25.62 90.30
C THR A 541 -56.44 24.59 89.86
N VAL A 542 -56.87 23.62 89.05
CA VAL A 542 -56.01 22.58 88.48
C VAL A 542 -56.08 22.70 86.97
N GLY A 543 -54.95 23.04 86.35
CA GLY A 543 -54.82 23.19 84.91
C GLY A 543 -55.53 24.40 84.31
N ALA A 544 -56.00 25.38 85.09
CA ALA A 544 -56.83 26.48 84.57
C ALA A 544 -56.17 27.37 83.49
N SER A 545 -54.84 27.35 83.37
CA SER A 545 -54.09 28.03 82.30
C SER A 545 -53.56 27.07 81.21
N THR A 546 -54.09 25.85 81.13
CA THR A 546 -53.63 24.78 80.21
C THR A 546 -54.79 23.94 79.69
N GLY A 547 -54.74 23.51 78.42
CA GLY A 547 -55.74 22.59 77.88
C GLY A 547 -55.61 21.17 78.44
N GLY A 548 -56.75 20.53 78.72
CA GLY A 548 -56.84 19.14 79.15
C GLY A 548 -58.28 18.77 79.56
N THR A 549 -58.70 17.54 79.30
CA THR A 549 -60.09 17.07 79.54
C THR A 549 -60.22 16.04 80.66
N ALA A 550 -59.12 15.67 81.33
CA ALA A 550 -59.10 14.66 82.38
C ALA A 550 -58.24 15.11 83.57
N PHE A 551 -58.76 14.87 84.77
CA PHE A 551 -58.05 15.04 86.05
C PHE A 551 -57.92 13.67 86.71
N ASP A 552 -56.79 13.00 86.46
CA ASP A 552 -56.48 11.71 87.12
C ASP A 552 -55.87 11.95 88.51
N ILE A 553 -56.25 11.06 89.42
CA ILE A 553 -55.94 11.06 90.85
C ILE A 553 -55.54 9.66 91.34
N ALA A 554 -55.43 8.68 90.44
CA ALA A 554 -54.87 7.37 90.75
C ALA A 554 -53.43 7.51 91.29
N GLY A 555 -53.01 6.54 92.10
CA GLY A 555 -51.62 6.48 92.57
C GLY A 555 -51.10 5.05 92.64
N THR A 556 -49.97 4.85 93.29
CA THR A 556 -49.32 3.53 93.45
C THR A 556 -50.16 2.48 94.18
N ALA A 557 -51.27 2.86 94.81
CA ALA A 557 -52.26 1.97 95.43
C ALA A 557 -53.55 1.79 94.57
N GLY A 558 -53.52 2.20 93.30
CA GLY A 558 -54.66 2.17 92.38
C GLY A 558 -55.52 3.45 92.38
N ALA A 559 -56.73 3.33 91.82
CA ALA A 559 -57.70 4.43 91.72
C ALA A 559 -58.15 4.91 93.10
N ARG A 560 -58.22 6.24 93.29
CA ARG A 560 -58.56 6.85 94.57
C ARG A 560 -60.01 7.30 94.64
N GLN A 561 -60.66 7.06 95.77
CA GLN A 561 -62.00 7.60 96.05
C GLN A 561 -61.89 9.10 96.35
N VAL A 562 -62.51 9.96 95.53
CA VAL A 562 -62.78 11.35 95.93
C VAL A 562 -63.83 11.34 97.03
N LYS A 563 -63.56 12.01 98.15
CA LYS A 563 -64.49 12.16 99.28
C LYS A 563 -64.66 13.63 99.61
N GLY A 564 -65.85 14.01 100.04
CA GLY A 564 -66.26 15.42 100.16
C GLY A 564 -66.87 16.01 98.88
N VAL A 565 -67.16 15.19 97.87
CA VAL A 565 -67.91 15.61 96.67
C VAL A 565 -69.37 15.85 97.06
N ALA A 566 -69.89 17.06 96.76
CA ALA A 566 -71.30 17.38 96.92
C ALA A 566 -72.17 16.63 95.88
N ALA A 567 -73.50 16.71 96.01
CA ALA A 567 -74.37 16.26 94.92
C ALA A 567 -74.28 17.26 93.75
N GLY A 568 -73.97 16.78 92.55
CA GLY A 568 -73.83 17.63 91.38
C GLY A 568 -75.16 18.28 90.98
N THR A 569 -75.13 19.59 90.75
CA THR A 569 -76.28 20.42 90.37
C THR A 569 -76.20 20.90 88.92
N ASP A 570 -74.99 21.10 88.39
CA ASP A 570 -74.74 21.42 86.98
C ASP A 570 -74.26 20.20 86.19
N ALA A 571 -74.44 20.23 84.86
CA ALA A 571 -74.11 19.11 83.97
C ALA A 571 -72.60 18.76 83.89
N THR A 572 -71.73 19.58 84.49
CA THR A 572 -70.28 19.38 84.58
C THR A 572 -69.80 18.92 85.96
N ASP A 573 -70.71 18.77 86.93
CA ASP A 573 -70.36 18.34 88.28
C ASP A 573 -70.10 16.81 88.35
N ALA A 574 -69.25 16.41 89.28
CA ALA A 574 -68.98 14.99 89.54
C ALA A 574 -70.19 14.33 90.24
N VAL A 575 -70.95 13.52 89.49
CA VAL A 575 -72.09 12.77 90.03
C VAL A 575 -71.67 11.81 91.15
N ASN A 576 -72.45 11.77 92.23
CA ASN A 576 -72.19 10.89 93.36
C ASN A 576 -72.97 9.56 93.25
N LEU A 577 -72.66 8.60 94.15
CA LEU A 577 -73.24 7.25 94.11
C LEU A 577 -74.78 7.22 94.20
N GLN A 578 -75.40 8.19 94.88
CA GLN A 578 -76.85 8.32 95.01
C GLN A 578 -77.50 8.66 93.65
N GLN A 579 -76.84 9.47 92.82
CA GLN A 579 -77.32 9.82 91.48
C GLN A 579 -77.23 8.62 90.52
N LEU A 580 -76.16 7.84 90.58
CA LEU A 580 -75.96 6.66 89.72
C LEU A 580 -76.97 5.53 89.99
N GLN A 581 -77.37 5.33 91.25
CA GLN A 581 -78.37 4.31 91.62
C GLN A 581 -79.75 4.54 90.97
N GLY A 582 -80.08 5.79 90.62
CA GLY A 582 -81.32 6.14 89.90
C GLY A 582 -81.34 5.73 88.43
N VAL A 583 -80.18 5.40 87.82
CA VAL A 583 -80.08 5.00 86.40
C VAL A 583 -80.31 3.50 86.22
N ALA A 584 -79.89 2.68 87.18
CA ALA A 584 -79.92 1.21 87.09
C ALA A 584 -81.32 0.62 86.90
N SER A 585 -82.38 1.32 87.34
CA SER A 585 -83.77 0.88 87.22
C SER A 585 -84.34 0.91 85.80
N GLN A 586 -83.73 1.67 84.87
CA GLN A 586 -84.24 1.78 83.49
C GLN A 586 -83.71 0.69 82.53
N ALA A 587 -82.64 -0.02 82.90
CA ALA A 587 -81.93 -0.94 82.00
C ALA A 587 -82.67 -2.27 81.71
N SER A 588 -83.64 -2.66 82.54
CA SER A 588 -84.22 -4.02 82.50
C SER A 588 -85.25 -4.29 81.39
N ALA A 589 -85.50 -3.33 80.49
CA ALA A 589 -86.65 -3.36 79.56
C ALA A 589 -86.37 -3.91 78.14
N LEU A 590 -85.10 -4.25 77.80
CA LEU A 590 -84.67 -4.46 76.40
C LEU A 590 -84.49 -5.94 75.97
N GLY A 591 -84.70 -6.90 76.87
CA GLY A 591 -84.12 -8.26 76.73
C GLY A 591 -84.75 -9.25 75.74
N ALA A 592 -85.83 -8.91 75.02
CA ALA A 592 -86.63 -9.91 74.26
C ALA A 592 -86.59 -9.80 72.73
N SER A 593 -86.12 -8.67 72.17
CA SER A 593 -86.16 -8.40 70.72
C SER A 593 -84.83 -7.91 70.15
N ALA A 594 -83.75 -7.96 70.93
CA ALA A 594 -82.43 -7.50 70.53
C ALA A 594 -81.57 -8.67 70.01
N VAL A 595 -80.83 -8.44 68.92
CA VAL A 595 -79.74 -9.33 68.51
C VAL A 595 -78.58 -9.14 69.48
N ALA A 596 -78.26 -10.17 70.25
CA ALA A 596 -77.12 -10.17 71.16
C ALA A 596 -75.83 -10.61 70.44
N TYR A 597 -74.70 -10.05 70.87
CA TYR A 597 -73.38 -10.59 70.55
C TYR A 597 -73.10 -11.80 71.45
N ASP A 598 -72.33 -12.77 70.94
CA ASP A 598 -72.05 -14.03 71.65
C ASP A 598 -71.27 -13.82 72.96
N ASP A 599 -70.45 -12.77 73.00
CA ASP A 599 -69.73 -12.31 74.18
C ASP A 599 -69.45 -10.80 74.13
N ALA A 600 -68.87 -10.25 75.20
CA ALA A 600 -68.59 -8.84 75.36
C ALA A 600 -67.52 -8.26 74.40
N SER A 601 -66.81 -9.08 73.62
CA SER A 601 -65.89 -8.60 72.57
C SER A 601 -66.61 -8.01 71.36
N HIS A 602 -67.92 -8.29 71.20
CA HIS A 602 -68.73 -7.91 70.04
C HIS A 602 -68.24 -8.47 68.69
N THR A 603 -67.31 -9.44 68.68
CA THR A 603 -66.70 -9.99 67.45
C THR A 603 -67.57 -11.01 66.72
N ARG A 604 -68.63 -11.54 67.34
CA ARG A 604 -69.50 -12.57 66.75
C ARG A 604 -70.95 -12.49 67.23
N VAL A 605 -71.86 -12.95 66.38
CA VAL A 605 -73.30 -13.09 66.62
C VAL A 605 -73.75 -14.46 66.10
N THR A 606 -74.34 -15.28 66.97
CA THR A 606 -74.98 -16.55 66.59
C THR A 606 -76.48 -16.35 66.41
N PHE A 607 -76.97 -16.45 65.18
CA PHE A 607 -78.40 -16.38 64.88
C PHE A 607 -79.07 -17.72 65.16
N GLY A 608 -79.87 -17.79 66.24
CA GLY A 608 -80.60 -18.99 66.66
C GLY A 608 -79.83 -19.89 67.62
N THR A 609 -80.31 -21.10 67.84
CA THR A 609 -79.63 -22.10 68.69
C THR A 609 -78.61 -22.90 67.88
N ALA A 610 -77.46 -23.22 68.50
CA ALA A 610 -76.38 -23.94 67.85
C ALA A 610 -76.87 -25.30 67.29
N GLY A 611 -76.77 -25.45 65.95
CA GLY A 611 -77.23 -26.63 65.21
C GLY A 611 -78.46 -26.40 64.32
N ALA A 612 -79.21 -25.31 64.49
CA ALA A 612 -80.36 -24.95 63.66
C ALA A 612 -80.08 -23.65 62.87
N PRO A 613 -79.70 -23.72 61.57
CA PRO A 613 -79.31 -22.55 60.80
C PRO A 613 -80.51 -21.62 60.50
N VAL A 614 -80.36 -20.34 60.84
CA VAL A 614 -81.36 -19.29 60.57
C VAL A 614 -81.03 -18.58 59.24
N ALA A 615 -82.03 -18.35 58.40
CA ALA A 615 -81.88 -17.66 57.13
C ALA A 615 -81.83 -16.13 57.32
N LEU A 616 -80.71 -15.50 56.97
CA LEU A 616 -80.59 -14.04 56.86
C LEU A 616 -81.27 -13.56 55.56
N THR A 617 -82.53 -13.14 55.68
CA THR A 617 -83.33 -12.60 54.57
C THR A 617 -83.36 -11.07 54.59
N ASN A 618 -83.71 -10.45 53.45
CA ASN A 618 -83.74 -8.99 53.27
C ASN A 618 -82.40 -8.27 53.56
N VAL A 619 -81.27 -8.97 53.43
CA VAL A 619 -79.93 -8.36 53.40
C VAL A 619 -79.79 -7.57 52.11
N ALA A 620 -79.59 -6.25 52.22
CA ALA A 620 -79.33 -5.38 51.08
C ALA A 620 -77.96 -5.70 50.44
N ASP A 621 -77.77 -5.33 49.17
CA ASP A 621 -76.48 -5.54 48.51
C ASP A 621 -75.41 -4.62 49.12
N ALA A 622 -74.39 -5.23 49.73
CA ALA A 622 -73.32 -4.55 50.44
C ALA A 622 -72.45 -3.67 49.52
N ALA A 623 -71.92 -2.57 50.05
CA ALA A 623 -70.99 -1.70 49.35
C ALA A 623 -69.56 -2.32 49.35
N LEU A 624 -69.35 -3.28 48.44
CA LEU A 624 -68.10 -4.04 48.30
C LEU A 624 -66.89 -3.12 48.09
N THR A 625 -66.12 -2.91 49.16
CA THR A 625 -64.86 -2.16 49.19
C THR A 625 -63.80 -2.97 49.93
N ALA A 626 -62.52 -2.61 49.79
CA ALA A 626 -61.41 -3.33 50.41
C ALA A 626 -61.47 -3.42 51.96
N ASN A 627 -62.26 -2.56 52.61
CA ASN A 627 -62.45 -2.52 54.06
C ASN A 627 -63.88 -2.88 54.49
N SER A 628 -64.74 -3.38 53.59
CA SER A 628 -66.12 -3.73 53.95
C SER A 628 -66.15 -4.96 54.86
N THR A 629 -66.80 -4.80 56.01
CA THR A 629 -67.13 -5.88 56.97
C THR A 629 -68.61 -6.25 56.90
N ASP A 630 -69.29 -5.87 55.82
CA ASP A 630 -70.73 -6.04 55.66
C ASP A 630 -71.09 -7.49 55.25
N ALA A 631 -72.29 -7.94 55.61
CA ALA A 631 -72.79 -9.23 55.14
C ALA A 631 -73.14 -9.15 53.65
N VAL A 632 -72.39 -9.86 52.80
CA VAL A 632 -72.67 -9.94 51.37
C VAL A 632 -73.97 -10.70 51.08
N SER A 633 -74.76 -10.19 50.13
CA SER A 633 -76.03 -10.83 49.78
C SER A 633 -75.82 -12.08 48.92
N GLY A 634 -76.78 -13.01 48.94
CA GLY A 634 -76.74 -14.20 48.08
C GLY A 634 -76.70 -13.89 46.58
N ARG A 635 -77.28 -12.75 46.14
CA ARG A 635 -77.24 -12.31 44.74
C ARG A 635 -75.89 -11.71 44.34
N GLN A 636 -75.17 -11.07 45.28
CA GLN A 636 -73.79 -10.62 45.05
C GLN A 636 -72.85 -11.81 44.89
N LEU A 637 -72.91 -12.78 45.80
CA LEU A 637 -72.10 -14.00 45.70
C LEU A 637 -72.41 -14.80 44.42
N TYR A 638 -73.68 -14.85 44.00
CA TYR A 638 -74.06 -15.43 42.71
C TYR A 638 -73.47 -14.66 41.51
N ALA A 639 -73.48 -13.33 41.52
CA ALA A 639 -72.86 -12.52 40.47
C ALA A 639 -71.32 -12.74 40.39
N THR A 640 -70.65 -12.88 41.53
CA THR A 640 -69.23 -13.28 41.59
C THR A 640 -69.04 -14.68 41.03
N ASN A 641 -69.86 -15.66 41.41
CA ASN A 641 -69.75 -17.04 40.90
C ASN A 641 -70.02 -17.12 39.39
N GLN A 642 -70.97 -16.35 38.86
CA GLN A 642 -71.18 -16.23 37.41
C GLN A 642 -69.97 -15.60 36.70
N SER A 643 -69.32 -14.62 37.32
CA SER A 643 -68.08 -14.01 36.80
C SER A 643 -66.90 -15.00 36.81
N VAL A 644 -66.77 -15.81 37.86
CA VAL A 644 -65.77 -16.89 37.96
C VAL A 644 -66.05 -18.01 36.95
N SER A 645 -67.31 -18.38 36.75
CA SER A 645 -67.74 -19.36 35.74
C SER A 645 -67.47 -18.86 34.31
N ALA A 646 -67.74 -17.58 34.04
CA ALA A 646 -67.38 -16.92 32.78
C ALA A 646 -65.86 -16.92 32.57
N LEU A 647 -65.07 -16.51 33.58
CA LEU A 647 -63.60 -16.54 33.53
C LEU A 647 -63.05 -17.95 33.29
N ALA A 648 -63.62 -18.98 33.91
CA ALA A 648 -63.25 -20.37 33.69
C ALA A 648 -63.59 -20.85 32.27
N GLY A 649 -64.76 -20.49 31.74
CA GLY A 649 -65.14 -20.76 30.35
C GLY A 649 -64.28 -20.01 29.34
N GLN A 650 -63.89 -18.77 29.64
CA GLN A 650 -62.97 -17.98 28.82
C GLN A 650 -61.55 -18.58 28.82
N LEU A 651 -61.07 -19.05 29.98
CA LEU A 651 -59.78 -19.73 30.09
C LEU A 651 -59.78 -21.08 29.34
N ALA A 652 -60.87 -21.85 29.46
CA ALA A 652 -61.04 -23.12 28.75
C ALA A 652 -61.18 -22.96 27.22
N THR A 653 -61.68 -21.83 26.74
CA THR A 653 -61.75 -21.47 25.32
C THR A 653 -60.51 -20.68 24.84
N GLY A 654 -59.52 -20.45 25.72
CA GLY A 654 -58.34 -19.65 25.39
C GLY A 654 -58.64 -18.21 25.02
N THR A 655 -59.78 -17.64 25.41
CA THR A 655 -60.15 -16.24 25.11
C THR A 655 -59.61 -15.23 26.12
N VAL A 656 -59.04 -15.70 27.23
CA VAL A 656 -58.27 -14.91 28.22
C VAL A 656 -57.10 -15.73 28.77
N GLY A 657 -56.02 -15.05 29.19
CA GLY A 657 -54.84 -15.69 29.79
C GLY A 657 -53.51 -15.21 29.17
N LEU A 658 -52.41 -15.88 29.49
CA LEU A 658 -51.10 -15.61 28.84
C LEU A 658 -50.98 -16.28 27.47
N VAL A 659 -51.66 -17.39 27.24
CA VAL A 659 -51.81 -18.02 25.91
C VAL A 659 -53.25 -17.82 25.49
N GLN A 660 -53.48 -17.18 24.33
CA GLN A 660 -54.82 -16.84 23.86
C GLN A 660 -55.02 -17.26 22.40
N GLN A 661 -56.22 -17.74 22.05
CA GLN A 661 -56.64 -17.98 20.67
C GLN A 661 -57.62 -16.89 20.21
N ARG A 662 -57.18 -16.06 19.24
CA ARG A 662 -57.95 -14.89 18.80
C ARG A 662 -59.26 -15.33 18.11
N GLY A 663 -60.38 -15.13 18.80
CA GLY A 663 -61.73 -15.40 18.29
C GLY A 663 -62.38 -16.70 18.79
N GLY A 664 -61.76 -17.46 19.69
CA GLY A 664 -62.39 -18.59 20.40
C GLY A 664 -62.89 -19.75 19.52
N SER A 665 -62.43 -19.83 18.26
CA SER A 665 -62.77 -20.87 17.29
C SER A 665 -61.48 -21.47 16.71
N SER A 666 -61.52 -22.75 16.35
CA SER A 666 -60.34 -23.60 16.07
C SER A 666 -59.43 -23.20 14.89
N ALA A 667 -59.70 -22.08 14.22
CA ALA A 667 -58.89 -21.50 13.15
C ALA A 667 -58.23 -20.15 13.53
N GLY A 668 -58.48 -19.63 14.74
CA GLY A 668 -57.88 -18.39 15.23
C GLY A 668 -56.38 -18.55 15.52
N ALA A 669 -55.59 -17.51 15.26
CA ALA A 669 -54.17 -17.49 15.61
C ALA A 669 -53.97 -17.54 17.14
N ILE A 670 -53.00 -18.34 17.58
CA ILE A 670 -52.60 -18.43 18.99
C ILE A 670 -51.50 -17.39 19.25
N THR A 671 -51.68 -16.56 20.27
CA THR A 671 -50.69 -15.59 20.75
C THR A 671 -50.24 -15.94 22.16
N ILE A 672 -49.00 -15.57 22.50
CA ILE A 672 -48.43 -15.75 23.83
C ILE A 672 -47.97 -14.37 24.32
N GLY A 673 -48.44 -13.93 25.49
CA GLY A 673 -48.05 -12.68 26.12
C GLY A 673 -48.49 -11.39 25.40
N ALA A 674 -49.24 -11.45 24.31
CA ALA A 674 -49.48 -10.29 23.42
C ALA A 674 -50.26 -9.11 24.03
N GLY A 675 -50.88 -9.28 25.21
CA GLY A 675 -51.50 -8.20 26.00
C GLY A 675 -50.65 -7.72 27.18
N THR A 676 -49.38 -8.14 27.26
CA THR A 676 -48.47 -7.94 28.40
C THR A 676 -47.05 -7.64 27.93
N GLY A 677 -46.22 -7.02 28.79
CA GLY A 677 -44.81 -6.78 28.46
C GLY A 677 -43.91 -8.00 28.68
N GLY A 678 -42.83 -8.10 27.90
CA GLY A 678 -41.79 -9.12 28.04
C GLY A 678 -41.08 -9.40 26.70
N THR A 679 -39.79 -9.74 26.74
CA THR A 679 -38.97 -10.02 25.54
C THR A 679 -38.64 -11.50 25.33
N ASN A 680 -38.85 -12.33 26.35
CA ASN A 680 -38.41 -13.73 26.37
C ASN A 680 -39.58 -14.65 26.77
N ILE A 681 -39.71 -15.78 26.07
CA ILE A 681 -40.59 -16.88 26.45
C ILE A 681 -39.69 -18.04 26.90
N ASP A 682 -39.65 -18.31 28.21
CA ASP A 682 -39.04 -19.53 28.71
C ASP A 682 -40.06 -20.68 28.73
N VAL A 683 -39.67 -21.83 28.16
CA VAL A 683 -40.45 -23.08 28.15
C VAL A 683 -39.84 -24.16 29.04
N SER A 684 -38.82 -23.81 29.84
CA SER A 684 -38.25 -24.66 30.89
C SER A 684 -39.23 -24.91 32.05
N GLY A 685 -38.90 -25.86 32.92
CA GLY A 685 -39.65 -26.11 34.15
C GLY A 685 -38.85 -26.94 35.14
N LEU A 686 -39.55 -27.49 36.14
CA LEU A 686 -38.97 -28.28 37.23
C LEU A 686 -38.19 -29.53 36.77
N ALA A 687 -38.35 -29.95 35.52
CA ALA A 687 -37.62 -31.06 34.88
C ALA A 687 -36.63 -30.60 33.78
N GLY A 688 -36.28 -29.31 33.74
CA GLY A 688 -35.39 -28.71 32.74
C GLY A 688 -36.10 -28.18 31.48
N ALA A 689 -35.33 -28.02 30.40
CA ALA A 689 -35.83 -27.50 29.12
C ALA A 689 -36.77 -28.48 28.41
N ARG A 690 -37.82 -27.96 27.76
CA ARG A 690 -38.80 -28.76 27.02
C ARG A 690 -38.56 -28.70 25.50
N ARG A 691 -38.89 -29.79 24.80
CA ARG A 691 -38.92 -29.85 23.33
C ARG A 691 -40.18 -29.15 22.81
N VAL A 692 -40.02 -28.17 21.92
CA VAL A 692 -41.13 -27.60 21.15
C VAL A 692 -41.25 -28.38 19.84
N SER A 693 -42.41 -29.00 19.59
CA SER A 693 -42.69 -29.81 18.41
C SER A 693 -43.81 -29.19 17.57
N GLY A 694 -43.78 -29.39 16.26
CA GLY A 694 -44.75 -28.78 15.32
C GLY A 694 -44.36 -27.39 14.80
N VAL A 695 -43.13 -26.95 15.07
CA VAL A 695 -42.59 -25.69 14.52
C VAL A 695 -42.44 -25.81 13.00
N ALA A 696 -43.26 -25.07 12.26
CA ALA A 696 -43.16 -24.94 10.80
C ALA A 696 -41.80 -24.34 10.39
N ALA A 697 -41.50 -24.34 9.09
CA ALA A 697 -40.31 -23.62 8.61
C ALA A 697 -40.57 -22.10 8.77
N GLY A 698 -39.68 -21.40 9.48
CA GLY A 698 -39.77 -19.95 9.64
C GLY A 698 -39.60 -19.23 8.29
N VAL A 699 -40.44 -18.23 8.04
CA VAL A 699 -40.50 -17.46 6.78
C VAL A 699 -39.99 -16.02 7.01
N ASN A 700 -40.33 -15.43 8.16
CA ASN A 700 -39.85 -14.12 8.58
C ASN A 700 -38.56 -14.25 9.40
N VAL A 701 -37.76 -13.17 9.44
CA VAL A 701 -36.51 -13.12 10.22
C VAL A 701 -36.68 -13.25 11.75
N THR A 702 -37.92 -13.16 12.24
CA THR A 702 -38.31 -13.32 13.65
C THR A 702 -38.87 -14.71 13.98
N ASP A 703 -39.05 -15.58 12.98
CA ASP A 703 -39.68 -16.89 13.18
C ASP A 703 -38.70 -17.91 13.78
N ALA A 704 -39.21 -18.87 14.53
CA ALA A 704 -38.38 -19.94 15.11
C ALA A 704 -37.89 -20.92 14.02
N VAL A 705 -36.56 -21.01 13.84
CA VAL A 705 -35.92 -21.93 12.90
C VAL A 705 -36.09 -23.38 13.36
N ASN A 706 -36.59 -24.25 12.48
CA ASN A 706 -36.74 -25.67 12.80
C ASN A 706 -35.51 -26.51 12.36
N VAL A 707 -35.43 -27.75 12.86
CA VAL A 707 -34.28 -28.66 12.59
C VAL A 707 -34.14 -28.99 11.10
N GLY A 708 -35.22 -28.96 10.31
CA GLY A 708 -35.16 -29.15 8.86
C GLY A 708 -34.45 -28.00 8.14
N GLN A 709 -34.71 -26.76 8.55
CA GLN A 709 -34.00 -25.58 8.04
C GLN A 709 -32.52 -25.59 8.47
N LEU A 710 -32.24 -25.91 9.74
CA LEU A 710 -30.87 -26.05 10.24
C LEU A 710 -30.09 -27.13 9.48
N ASN A 711 -30.72 -28.27 9.18
CA ASN A 711 -30.09 -29.34 8.40
C ASN A 711 -29.81 -28.94 6.94
N GLN A 712 -30.62 -28.06 6.32
CA GLN A 712 -30.32 -27.50 5.01
C GLN A 712 -29.12 -26.54 5.05
N VAL A 713 -29.01 -25.71 6.10
CA VAL A 713 -27.82 -24.87 6.31
C VAL A 713 -26.58 -25.74 6.52
N ILE A 714 -26.66 -26.80 7.34
CA ILE A 714 -25.57 -27.76 7.55
C ILE A 714 -25.20 -28.47 6.24
N GLY A 715 -26.17 -28.87 5.41
CA GLY A 715 -25.92 -29.46 4.09
C GLY A 715 -25.16 -28.50 3.16
N THR A 716 -25.55 -27.23 3.13
CA THR A 716 -24.84 -26.16 2.40
C THR A 716 -23.42 -25.96 2.92
N VAL A 717 -23.23 -25.87 4.25
CA VAL A 717 -21.91 -25.73 4.89
C VAL A 717 -21.01 -26.93 4.59
N ASN A 718 -21.53 -28.16 4.65
CA ASN A 718 -20.79 -29.37 4.29
C ASN A 718 -20.42 -29.40 2.80
N THR A 719 -21.29 -28.89 1.92
CA THR A 719 -21.01 -28.76 0.48
C THR A 719 -19.92 -27.71 0.21
N ILE A 720 -19.91 -26.60 0.96
CA ILE A 720 -18.83 -25.61 0.90
C ILE A 720 -17.53 -26.21 1.44
N ALA A 721 -17.56 -26.90 2.58
CA ALA A 721 -16.39 -27.53 3.19
C ALA A 721 -15.76 -28.62 2.30
N GLY A 722 -16.57 -29.40 1.57
CA GLY A 722 -16.09 -30.39 0.61
C GLY A 722 -15.47 -29.80 -0.67
N ASN A 723 -15.73 -28.53 -0.98
CA ASN A 723 -15.14 -27.79 -2.11
C ASN A 723 -14.06 -26.79 -1.66
N ALA A 724 -13.84 -26.62 -0.35
CA ALA A 724 -12.87 -25.69 0.20
C ALA A 724 -11.48 -26.33 0.32
N LEU A 725 -10.44 -25.52 0.14
CA LEU A 725 -9.07 -25.97 0.38
C LEU A 725 -8.78 -26.01 1.89
N SER A 726 -8.39 -27.18 2.38
CA SER A 726 -8.14 -27.46 3.80
C SER A 726 -6.68 -27.90 4.03
N TYR A 727 -6.19 -27.67 5.25
CA TYR A 727 -4.91 -28.21 5.71
C TYR A 727 -5.05 -29.70 6.01
N ASP A 728 -3.99 -30.47 5.77
CA ASP A 728 -3.97 -31.92 5.98
C ASP A 728 -4.12 -32.30 7.47
N ASP A 729 -3.64 -31.43 8.36
CA ASP A 729 -3.75 -31.58 9.81
C ASP A 729 -3.82 -30.23 10.56
N LEU A 730 -3.89 -30.29 11.89
CA LEU A 730 -3.99 -29.13 12.78
C LEU A 730 -2.69 -28.31 12.90
N THR A 731 -1.55 -28.83 12.45
CA THR A 731 -0.26 -28.12 12.43
C THR A 731 -0.18 -27.11 11.28
N LYS A 732 -1.00 -27.30 10.24
CA LYS A 732 -1.09 -26.45 9.03
C LYS A 732 0.19 -26.41 8.19
N LEU A 733 1.05 -27.42 8.32
CA LEU A 733 2.31 -27.51 7.57
C LEU A 733 2.13 -27.94 6.10
N SER A 734 1.03 -28.60 5.75
CA SER A 734 0.75 -29.05 4.38
C SER A 734 -0.73 -28.98 4.00
N VAL A 735 -0.98 -29.03 2.69
CA VAL A 735 -2.28 -28.96 2.02
C VAL A 735 -2.26 -29.92 0.82
N THR A 736 -3.03 -31.01 0.86
CA THR A 736 -3.20 -31.91 -0.29
C THR A 736 -4.29 -31.38 -1.22
N LEU A 737 -3.88 -30.89 -2.40
CA LEU A 737 -4.80 -30.47 -3.45
C LEU A 737 -5.65 -31.68 -3.92
N GLY A 738 -6.97 -31.59 -3.78
CA GLY A 738 -7.89 -32.71 -4.01
C GLY A 738 -8.34 -33.44 -2.73
N GLY A 739 -7.81 -33.07 -1.56
CA GLY A 739 -8.19 -33.61 -0.26
C GLY A 739 -7.22 -34.65 0.29
N LEU A 740 -7.25 -34.84 1.61
CA LEU A 740 -6.33 -35.74 2.32
C LEU A 740 -6.41 -37.18 1.78
N GLY A 741 -5.30 -37.68 1.25
CA GLY A 741 -5.20 -39.01 0.63
C GLY A 741 -5.54 -39.07 -0.87
N ALA A 742 -5.76 -37.93 -1.54
CA ALA A 742 -5.94 -37.88 -2.99
C ALA A 742 -4.65 -38.30 -3.74
N GLY A 743 -4.70 -39.42 -4.47
CA GLY A 743 -3.57 -39.95 -5.26
C GLY A 743 -3.45 -39.40 -6.68
N VAL A 744 -4.27 -38.42 -7.07
CA VAL A 744 -4.31 -37.84 -8.43
C VAL A 744 -3.93 -36.36 -8.35
N ALA A 745 -2.92 -35.94 -9.12
CA ALA A 745 -2.42 -34.57 -9.09
C ALA A 745 -3.42 -33.56 -9.68
N VAL A 746 -3.57 -32.41 -9.02
CA VAL A 746 -4.45 -31.30 -9.41
C VAL A 746 -3.64 -30.14 -9.98
N THR A 747 -4.10 -29.55 -11.08
CA THR A 747 -3.43 -28.43 -11.76
C THR A 747 -3.92 -27.06 -11.26
N ILE A 748 -3.00 -26.27 -10.71
CA ILE A 748 -3.27 -24.88 -10.29
C ILE A 748 -3.29 -23.96 -11.52
N HIS A 749 -4.44 -23.35 -11.79
CA HIS A 749 -4.62 -22.38 -12.86
C HIS A 749 -4.66 -20.94 -12.30
N ASN A 750 -4.40 -19.95 -13.15
CA ASN A 750 -4.42 -18.52 -12.81
C ASN A 750 -3.49 -18.10 -11.65
N LEU A 751 -2.40 -18.84 -11.42
CA LEU A 751 -1.37 -18.46 -10.45
C LEU A 751 -0.54 -17.28 -10.97
N ALA A 752 -0.65 -16.13 -10.30
CA ALA A 752 0.17 -14.96 -10.58
C ALA A 752 1.68 -15.26 -10.35
N PRO A 753 2.61 -14.50 -10.97
CA PRO A 753 4.04 -14.69 -10.72
C PRO A 753 4.39 -14.37 -9.27
N GLY A 754 4.93 -15.35 -8.53
CA GLY A 754 5.37 -15.17 -7.14
C GLY A 754 6.59 -14.25 -7.05
N ALA A 755 6.75 -13.52 -5.94
CA ALA A 755 7.89 -12.64 -5.74
C ALA A 755 9.20 -13.46 -5.60
N LEU A 756 10.16 -13.22 -6.48
CA LEU A 756 11.44 -13.92 -6.48
C LEU A 756 12.44 -13.20 -5.57
N SER A 757 12.63 -13.72 -4.35
CA SER A 757 13.60 -13.22 -3.37
C SER A 757 14.20 -14.36 -2.53
N ALA A 758 15.32 -14.10 -1.85
CA ALA A 758 16.04 -15.10 -1.05
C ALA A 758 15.28 -15.59 0.20
N THR A 759 14.16 -14.95 0.56
CA THR A 759 13.29 -15.33 1.68
C THR A 759 11.84 -15.53 1.26
N SER A 760 11.58 -15.71 -0.04
CA SER A 760 10.22 -15.89 -0.55
C SER A 760 9.68 -17.28 -0.23
N ALA A 761 8.41 -17.33 0.15
CA ALA A 761 7.61 -18.56 0.28
C ALA A 761 6.50 -18.63 -0.79
N ASP A 762 6.53 -17.73 -1.78
CA ASP A 762 5.51 -17.67 -2.84
C ASP A 762 5.64 -18.86 -3.80
N ALA A 763 4.50 -19.40 -4.23
CA ALA A 763 4.47 -20.41 -5.28
C ALA A 763 4.86 -19.78 -6.63
N VAL A 764 5.93 -20.29 -7.24
CA VAL A 764 6.33 -19.90 -8.61
C VAL A 764 5.41 -20.51 -9.65
N ASN A 765 5.06 -19.74 -10.68
CA ASN A 765 4.20 -20.23 -11.76
C ASN A 765 5.01 -20.81 -12.94
N GLY A 766 4.31 -21.50 -13.85
CA GLY A 766 4.92 -22.17 -15.00
C GLY A 766 5.70 -21.23 -15.94
N ALA A 767 5.31 -19.95 -16.04
CA ALA A 767 6.02 -18.97 -16.87
C ALA A 767 7.37 -18.56 -16.25
N GLN A 768 7.43 -18.44 -14.92
CA GLN A 768 8.69 -18.16 -14.21
C GLN A 768 9.66 -19.34 -14.32
N LEU A 769 9.18 -20.57 -14.13
CA LEU A 769 10.00 -21.77 -14.32
C LEU A 769 10.45 -21.94 -15.77
N PHE A 770 9.58 -21.64 -16.74
CA PHE A 770 9.94 -21.65 -18.16
C PHE A 770 11.03 -20.62 -18.49
N ALA A 771 10.95 -19.39 -17.95
CA ALA A 771 11.99 -18.38 -18.14
C ALA A 771 13.35 -18.83 -17.57
N THR A 772 13.36 -19.45 -16.38
CA THR A 772 14.58 -20.07 -15.82
C THR A 772 15.11 -21.19 -16.71
N ASN A 773 14.25 -22.09 -17.20
CA ASN A 773 14.65 -23.18 -18.08
C ASN A 773 15.18 -22.68 -19.44
N ALA A 774 14.63 -21.58 -19.99
CA ALA A 774 15.14 -20.93 -21.19
C ALA A 774 16.54 -20.34 -20.96
N ASN A 775 16.78 -19.69 -19.81
CA ASN A 775 18.11 -19.21 -19.42
C ASN A 775 19.11 -20.36 -19.22
N VAL A 776 18.68 -21.49 -18.65
CA VAL A 776 19.52 -22.70 -18.54
C VAL A 776 19.84 -23.27 -19.93
N ALA A 777 18.87 -23.38 -20.84
CA ALA A 777 19.11 -23.84 -22.21
C ALA A 777 20.04 -22.91 -23.00
N ALA A 778 19.93 -21.60 -22.81
CA ALA A 778 20.85 -20.61 -23.39
C ALA A 778 22.27 -20.77 -22.82
N ASN A 779 22.40 -20.99 -21.50
CA ASN A 779 23.69 -21.29 -20.86
C ASN A 779 24.30 -22.60 -21.37
N THR A 780 23.51 -23.68 -21.52
CA THR A 780 23.97 -24.95 -22.12
C THR A 780 24.49 -24.71 -23.54
N SER A 781 23.72 -24.00 -24.37
CA SER A 781 24.13 -23.66 -25.75
C SER A 781 25.42 -22.84 -25.78
N ALA A 782 25.60 -21.91 -24.84
CA ALA A 782 26.83 -21.13 -24.71
C ALA A 782 28.02 -21.97 -24.22
N ILE A 783 27.79 -22.95 -23.34
CA ILE A 783 28.79 -23.92 -22.87
C ILE A 783 29.18 -24.89 -24.00
N ASP A 784 28.25 -25.32 -24.84
CA ASP A 784 28.53 -26.16 -26.01
C ASP A 784 29.36 -25.40 -27.04
N VAL A 785 29.00 -24.14 -27.34
CA VAL A 785 29.80 -23.26 -28.21
C VAL A 785 31.18 -22.97 -27.61
N LEU A 786 31.29 -22.75 -26.30
CA LEU A 786 32.57 -22.58 -25.62
C LEU A 786 33.41 -23.87 -25.67
N SER A 787 32.80 -25.03 -25.47
CA SER A 787 33.45 -26.34 -25.54
C SER A 787 33.95 -26.66 -26.94
N ALA A 788 33.17 -26.34 -27.98
CA ALA A 788 33.60 -26.48 -29.37
C ALA A 788 34.78 -25.55 -29.70
N ARG A 789 34.73 -24.28 -29.26
CA ARG A 789 35.82 -23.31 -29.47
C ARG A 789 37.08 -23.67 -28.67
N LEU A 790 36.93 -24.20 -27.45
CA LEU A 790 38.04 -24.68 -26.64
C LEU A 790 38.65 -25.97 -27.21
N GLY A 791 37.82 -26.89 -27.72
CA GLY A 791 38.25 -28.09 -28.43
C GLY A 791 39.03 -27.81 -29.71
N ALA A 792 38.77 -26.68 -30.37
CA ALA A 792 39.55 -26.17 -31.49
C ALA A 792 40.87 -25.47 -31.09
N ILE A 793 41.11 -25.27 -29.79
CA ILE A 793 42.29 -24.56 -29.24
C ILE A 793 43.20 -25.51 -28.43
N LEU A 794 42.65 -26.52 -27.74
CA LEU A 794 43.43 -27.45 -26.93
C LEU A 794 44.15 -28.50 -27.79
N PRO A 795 45.46 -28.75 -27.59
CA PRO A 795 46.37 -29.17 -28.68
C PRO A 795 46.36 -30.67 -29.04
N SER A 796 45.32 -31.43 -28.69
CA SER A 796 45.28 -32.89 -28.91
C SER A 796 44.94 -33.34 -30.34
N ARG A 797 44.61 -32.42 -31.25
CA ARG A 797 44.27 -32.71 -32.67
C ARG A 797 44.80 -31.66 -33.66
N PHE A 798 46.12 -31.44 -33.69
CA PHE A 798 46.78 -30.93 -34.91
C PHE A 798 46.66 -31.91 -36.11
N SER A 799 46.18 -33.14 -35.87
CA SER A 799 45.67 -34.06 -36.89
C SER A 799 44.14 -34.01 -36.93
N GLN A 800 43.56 -33.17 -37.80
CA GLN A 800 42.17 -33.39 -38.25
C GLN A 800 42.17 -34.54 -39.26
N SER A 801 41.53 -35.65 -38.89
CA SER A 801 41.16 -36.67 -39.87
C SER A 801 39.89 -36.19 -40.58
N LEU A 802 39.94 -36.08 -41.91
CA LEU A 802 38.90 -35.53 -42.81
C LEU A 802 38.73 -33.99 -42.70
N PRO A 803 39.11 -33.22 -43.75
CA PRO A 803 38.86 -31.78 -43.80
C PRO A 803 37.50 -31.45 -44.44
N GLU A 804 36.71 -30.57 -43.81
CA GLU A 804 35.81 -29.70 -44.56
C GLU A 804 36.61 -28.51 -45.15
N PRO A 805 36.31 -28.04 -46.38
CA PRO A 805 37.02 -26.90 -46.97
C PRO A 805 36.70 -25.59 -46.24
N GLY A 806 37.66 -25.06 -45.46
CA GLY A 806 37.64 -23.68 -44.97
C GLY A 806 37.79 -23.48 -43.46
N GLN A 807 37.86 -24.52 -42.64
CA GLN A 807 38.02 -24.40 -41.18
C GLN A 807 39.31 -25.07 -40.67
N GLY A 808 40.12 -24.33 -39.89
CA GLY A 808 41.31 -24.87 -39.21
C GLY A 808 42.64 -24.22 -39.60
N SER A 809 42.74 -22.89 -39.51
CA SER A 809 44.03 -22.19 -39.55
C SER A 809 44.00 -21.02 -38.58
N LEU A 810 45.07 -20.85 -37.79
CA LEU A 810 45.24 -19.67 -36.95
C LEU A 810 45.49 -18.48 -37.88
N LYS A 811 45.01 -17.28 -37.51
CA LYS A 811 45.10 -16.08 -38.35
C LYS A 811 46.51 -15.77 -38.88
N TYR A 812 47.55 -16.21 -38.16
CA TYR A 812 48.96 -16.02 -38.50
C TYR A 812 49.75 -17.34 -38.67
N ALA A 813 49.09 -18.51 -38.63
CA ALA A 813 49.71 -19.82 -38.89
C ALA A 813 48.69 -20.77 -39.55
N ALA A 814 48.87 -21.01 -40.85
CA ALA A 814 47.93 -21.75 -41.68
C ALA A 814 48.56 -23.04 -42.23
N PHE A 815 47.76 -24.11 -42.25
CA PHE A 815 48.20 -25.44 -42.66
C PHE A 815 47.17 -26.05 -43.61
N ASN A 816 47.60 -26.43 -44.82
CA ASN A 816 46.78 -27.15 -45.79
C ASN A 816 47.37 -28.56 -45.99
N SER A 817 46.91 -29.53 -45.22
CA SER A 817 47.35 -30.93 -45.37
C SER A 817 46.38 -31.94 -44.74
N THR A 818 46.40 -33.16 -45.27
CA THR A 818 45.67 -34.33 -44.78
C THR A 818 46.58 -35.40 -44.19
N GLY A 819 47.89 -35.16 -44.13
CA GLY A 819 48.86 -36.07 -43.50
C GLY A 819 48.77 -36.04 -41.97
N ALA A 820 49.48 -36.96 -41.30
CA ALA A 820 49.55 -36.98 -39.85
C ALA A 820 50.19 -35.69 -39.29
N GLY A 821 49.92 -35.38 -38.03
CA GLY A 821 50.45 -34.19 -37.35
C GLY A 821 51.98 -34.18 -37.24
N SER A 822 52.52 -33.01 -36.89
CA SER A 822 53.92 -32.89 -36.52
C SER A 822 54.19 -33.48 -35.13
N VAL A 823 55.43 -33.92 -34.91
CA VAL A 823 55.89 -34.59 -33.69
C VAL A 823 57.13 -33.85 -33.17
N ALA A 824 56.92 -32.90 -32.26
CA ALA A 824 57.99 -32.31 -31.47
C ALA A 824 58.12 -33.08 -30.15
N THR A 825 59.28 -33.69 -29.90
CA THR A 825 59.54 -34.58 -28.75
C THR A 825 60.88 -34.34 -28.07
N GLY A 826 61.83 -33.67 -28.73
CA GLY A 826 62.99 -33.10 -28.05
C GLY A 826 62.60 -31.91 -27.16
N THR A 827 63.39 -31.66 -26.11
CA THR A 827 63.21 -30.50 -25.22
C THR A 827 63.38 -29.21 -26.03
N ASP A 828 62.46 -28.24 -25.89
CA ASP A 828 62.44 -26.99 -26.68
C ASP A 828 62.35 -27.19 -28.22
N ALA A 829 61.98 -28.38 -28.71
CA ALA A 829 61.93 -28.67 -30.15
C ALA A 829 60.68 -28.10 -30.85
N THR A 830 60.79 -27.80 -32.14
CA THR A 830 59.72 -27.23 -32.98
C THR A 830 59.50 -28.07 -34.23
N ALA A 831 58.28 -28.57 -34.44
CA ALA A 831 57.93 -29.36 -35.63
C ALA A 831 56.70 -28.77 -36.34
N ILE A 832 56.85 -28.35 -37.59
CA ILE A 832 55.85 -27.60 -38.38
C ILE A 832 55.73 -28.22 -39.78
N GLY A 833 54.55 -28.77 -40.07
CA GLY A 833 54.25 -29.49 -41.32
C GLY A 833 53.76 -30.92 -41.04
N SER A 834 52.96 -31.50 -41.93
CA SER A 834 52.46 -32.86 -41.71
C SER A 834 53.58 -33.89 -41.80
N ASN A 835 53.60 -34.83 -40.87
CA ASN A 835 54.70 -35.78 -40.63
C ASN A 835 56.07 -35.11 -40.35
N ALA A 836 56.12 -33.83 -39.96
CA ALA A 836 57.37 -33.20 -39.52
C ALA A 836 57.78 -33.74 -38.14
N VAL A 837 59.04 -34.14 -37.94
CA VAL A 837 59.52 -34.79 -36.71
C VAL A 837 60.74 -34.03 -36.17
N ALA A 838 60.62 -33.43 -34.98
CA ALA A 838 61.71 -32.77 -34.26
C ALA A 838 61.96 -33.52 -32.94
N THR A 839 62.99 -34.36 -32.93
CA THR A 839 63.29 -35.33 -31.85
C THR A 839 64.57 -34.99 -31.09
N GLY A 840 65.50 -34.24 -31.68
CA GLY A 840 66.64 -33.68 -30.95
C GLY A 840 66.21 -32.51 -30.07
N ASP A 841 66.85 -32.33 -28.91
CA ASP A 841 66.66 -31.12 -28.09
C ASP A 841 66.97 -29.86 -28.93
N ARG A 842 66.16 -28.81 -28.81
CA ARG A 842 66.26 -27.53 -29.54
C ARG A 842 66.25 -27.67 -31.07
N SER A 843 65.76 -28.80 -31.58
CA SER A 843 65.69 -29.04 -33.03
C SER A 843 64.48 -28.39 -33.70
N VAL A 844 64.60 -28.06 -34.98
CA VAL A 844 63.55 -27.40 -35.77
C VAL A 844 63.30 -28.15 -37.08
N ALA A 845 62.14 -28.81 -37.21
CA ALA A 845 61.69 -29.44 -38.45
C ALA A 845 60.58 -28.59 -39.09
N LEU A 846 60.83 -28.03 -40.28
CA LEU A 846 59.94 -27.13 -41.00
C LEU A 846 59.72 -27.62 -42.45
N GLY A 847 58.61 -28.30 -42.67
CA GLY A 847 58.23 -28.88 -43.96
C GLY A 847 57.47 -30.20 -43.83
N VAL A 848 56.72 -30.57 -44.86
CA VAL A 848 56.04 -31.89 -44.90
C VAL A 848 57.10 -33.00 -44.88
N GLY A 849 57.05 -33.88 -43.88
CA GLY A 849 58.05 -34.94 -43.70
C GLY A 849 59.47 -34.44 -43.39
N ALA A 850 59.65 -33.20 -42.91
CA ALA A 850 60.95 -32.73 -42.44
C ALA A 850 61.35 -33.44 -41.13
N VAL A 851 62.62 -33.82 -40.97
CA VAL A 851 63.09 -34.63 -39.84
C VAL A 851 64.36 -34.01 -39.22
N ALA A 852 64.27 -33.54 -37.98
CA ALA A 852 65.40 -33.00 -37.22
C ALA A 852 65.66 -33.89 -35.98
N GLN A 853 66.74 -34.64 -36.01
CA GLN A 853 67.12 -35.65 -35.00
C GLN A 853 68.34 -35.24 -34.17
N GLY A 854 69.25 -34.43 -34.72
CA GLY A 854 70.40 -33.91 -33.96
C GLY A 854 69.98 -32.86 -32.93
N SER A 855 70.69 -32.78 -31.80
CA SER A 855 70.55 -31.67 -30.85
C SER A 855 70.90 -30.34 -31.52
N GLY A 856 70.09 -29.30 -31.34
CA GLY A 856 70.24 -28.00 -32.00
C GLY A 856 70.05 -28.01 -33.52
N SER A 857 69.60 -29.13 -34.10
CA SER A 857 69.58 -29.31 -35.56
C SER A 857 68.36 -28.70 -36.24
N ILE A 858 68.51 -28.28 -37.49
CA ILE A 858 67.49 -27.60 -38.28
C ILE A 858 67.27 -28.36 -39.60
N ALA A 859 66.02 -28.63 -39.97
CA ALA A 859 65.63 -29.26 -41.23
C ALA A 859 64.52 -28.42 -41.88
N VAL A 860 64.84 -27.68 -42.95
CA VAL A 860 63.92 -26.75 -43.63
C VAL A 860 63.68 -27.20 -45.07
N GLY A 861 62.52 -27.79 -45.32
CA GLY A 861 62.09 -28.25 -46.64
C GLY A 861 61.30 -29.56 -46.58
N SER A 862 60.47 -29.83 -47.59
CA SER A 862 59.74 -31.10 -47.70
C SER A 862 60.74 -32.27 -47.77
N GLY A 863 60.64 -33.23 -46.84
CA GLY A 863 61.58 -34.36 -46.75
C GLY A 863 63.04 -33.98 -46.42
N ALA A 864 63.32 -32.78 -45.92
CA ALA A 864 64.66 -32.42 -45.44
C ALA A 864 64.98 -33.21 -44.15
N SER A 865 66.21 -33.72 -43.99
CA SER A 865 66.59 -34.54 -42.84
C SER A 865 67.93 -34.12 -42.23
N THR A 866 67.99 -33.97 -40.92
CA THR A 866 69.20 -33.57 -40.20
C THR A 866 69.45 -34.51 -39.02
N THR A 867 70.57 -35.23 -39.04
CA THR A 867 71.01 -36.12 -37.95
C THR A 867 72.23 -35.58 -37.22
N GLY A 868 73.01 -34.68 -37.83
CA GLY A 868 74.12 -33.99 -37.16
C GLY A 868 73.64 -32.97 -36.12
N ALA A 869 74.37 -32.86 -35.01
CA ALA A 869 74.15 -31.83 -34.00
C ALA A 869 74.51 -30.43 -34.54
N ASN A 870 73.76 -29.40 -34.15
CA ASN A 870 73.85 -28.00 -34.63
C ASN A 870 73.74 -27.82 -36.17
N ALA A 871 73.46 -28.89 -36.92
CA ALA A 871 73.53 -28.90 -38.37
C ALA A 871 72.23 -28.38 -39.02
N VAL A 872 72.29 -28.02 -40.30
CA VAL A 872 71.18 -27.40 -41.04
C VAL A 872 71.00 -28.08 -42.41
N ALA A 873 69.95 -28.88 -42.58
CA ALA A 873 69.50 -29.31 -43.91
C ALA A 873 68.56 -28.26 -44.50
N LEU A 874 68.98 -27.62 -45.59
CA LEU A 874 68.25 -26.51 -46.23
C LEU A 874 67.82 -26.89 -47.65
N GLY A 875 66.51 -26.81 -47.91
CA GLY A 875 65.87 -27.23 -49.15
C GLY A 875 65.25 -28.63 -49.08
N ALA A 876 64.23 -28.87 -49.91
CA ALA A 876 63.52 -30.15 -49.94
C ALA A 876 64.44 -31.34 -50.27
N GLY A 877 64.32 -32.43 -49.53
CA GLY A 877 65.16 -33.64 -49.69
C GLY A 877 66.64 -33.47 -49.35
N SER A 878 67.07 -32.33 -48.81
CA SER A 878 68.44 -32.13 -48.32
C SER A 878 68.72 -33.00 -47.10
N VAL A 879 69.97 -33.46 -46.95
CA VAL A 879 70.44 -34.24 -45.81
C VAL A 879 71.68 -33.58 -45.20
N ALA A 880 71.63 -33.31 -43.89
CA ALA A 880 72.78 -32.88 -43.09
C ALA A 880 73.08 -33.93 -42.00
N ASP A 881 74.03 -34.79 -42.32
CA ASP A 881 74.45 -35.96 -41.54
C ASP A 881 75.72 -35.74 -40.70
N ARG A 882 76.30 -34.54 -40.76
CA ARG A 882 77.52 -34.13 -40.05
C ARG A 882 77.23 -32.98 -39.10
N ASP A 883 77.82 -33.03 -37.92
CA ASP A 883 77.72 -31.96 -36.91
C ASP A 883 78.27 -30.61 -37.43
N ASP A 884 77.76 -29.52 -36.87
CA ASP A 884 78.16 -28.12 -37.14
C ASP A 884 78.20 -27.74 -38.64
N SER A 885 77.34 -28.35 -39.47
CA SER A 885 77.38 -28.20 -40.94
C SER A 885 76.07 -27.69 -41.55
N VAL A 886 76.16 -26.98 -42.68
CA VAL A 886 75.00 -26.56 -43.49
C VAL A 886 75.01 -27.33 -44.81
N SER A 887 73.99 -28.15 -45.05
CA SER A 887 73.81 -28.91 -46.28
C SER A 887 72.65 -28.39 -47.11
N ILE A 888 72.97 -27.91 -48.32
CA ILE A 888 72.00 -27.51 -49.35
C ILE A 888 71.71 -28.64 -50.35
N GLY A 889 72.08 -29.89 -50.02
CA GLY A 889 72.00 -31.04 -50.91
C GLY A 889 71.88 -32.36 -50.15
N ASN A 890 72.07 -33.48 -50.84
CA ASN A 890 71.97 -34.84 -50.29
C ASN A 890 72.99 -35.74 -51.01
N SER A 891 74.00 -36.21 -50.29
CA SER A 891 75.09 -37.01 -50.88
C SER A 891 74.68 -38.44 -51.23
N ALA A 892 73.59 -38.97 -50.64
CA ALA A 892 73.11 -40.31 -50.94
C ALA A 892 72.31 -40.36 -52.26
N THR A 893 71.70 -39.24 -52.66
CA THR A 893 70.97 -39.09 -53.94
C THR A 893 71.76 -38.31 -54.99
N GLY A 894 72.97 -37.84 -54.67
CA GLY A 894 73.77 -36.96 -55.54
C GLY A 894 73.15 -35.58 -55.79
N THR A 895 72.14 -35.18 -55.01
CA THR A 895 71.42 -33.92 -55.21
C THR A 895 72.25 -32.74 -54.70
N THR A 896 72.64 -31.83 -55.58
CA THR A 896 73.36 -30.59 -55.24
C THR A 896 72.53 -29.36 -55.63
N ARG A 897 72.92 -28.18 -55.12
CA ARG A 897 72.30 -26.89 -55.46
C ARG A 897 73.36 -25.84 -55.70
N THR A 898 73.09 -24.93 -56.63
CA THR A 898 73.92 -23.74 -56.86
C THR A 898 73.62 -22.69 -55.81
N LEU A 899 74.65 -22.23 -55.09
CA LEU A 899 74.55 -21.06 -54.23
C LEU A 899 74.87 -19.81 -55.07
N THR A 900 73.85 -19.00 -55.35
CA THR A 900 73.94 -17.79 -56.20
C THR A 900 73.87 -16.51 -55.35
N ASN A 901 74.15 -15.36 -55.97
CA ASN A 901 74.20 -14.05 -55.30
C ASN A 901 75.21 -13.95 -54.15
N VAL A 902 76.27 -14.78 -54.19
CA VAL A 902 77.40 -14.71 -53.25
C VAL A 902 78.28 -13.51 -53.58
N SER A 903 78.25 -12.49 -52.73
CA SER A 903 79.19 -11.35 -52.76
C SER A 903 80.64 -11.81 -52.66
N ALA A 904 81.59 -10.95 -53.03
CA ALA A 904 83.00 -11.27 -52.84
C ALA A 904 83.32 -11.40 -51.34
N GLY A 905 83.87 -12.55 -50.92
CA GLY A 905 84.31 -12.80 -49.55
C GLY A 905 85.46 -11.88 -49.13
N THR A 906 85.42 -11.42 -47.88
CA THR A 906 86.31 -10.40 -47.31
C THR A 906 87.09 -10.90 -46.08
N ALA A 907 86.51 -11.81 -45.31
CA ALA A 907 87.17 -12.50 -44.20
C ALA A 907 87.66 -13.91 -44.61
N PRO A 908 88.64 -14.50 -43.90
CA PRO A 908 89.18 -15.83 -44.23
C PRO A 908 88.18 -17.00 -44.18
N THR A 909 86.98 -16.77 -43.62
CA THR A 909 85.89 -17.74 -43.47
C THR A 909 84.71 -17.48 -44.41
N ASP A 910 84.77 -16.44 -45.26
CA ASP A 910 83.70 -16.11 -46.19
C ASP A 910 83.68 -17.07 -47.39
N ALA A 911 82.51 -17.29 -47.97
CA ALA A 911 82.37 -18.07 -49.19
C ALA A 911 82.99 -17.33 -50.39
N VAL A 912 84.00 -17.93 -51.02
CA VAL A 912 84.64 -17.40 -52.24
C VAL A 912 83.69 -17.56 -53.43
N ASN A 913 83.39 -16.47 -54.13
CA ASN A 913 82.55 -16.53 -55.33
C ASN A 913 83.37 -16.86 -56.59
N VAL A 914 82.67 -17.26 -57.67
CA VAL A 914 83.33 -17.70 -58.92
C VAL A 914 84.19 -16.61 -59.55
N GLN A 915 83.84 -15.32 -59.39
CA GLN A 915 84.65 -14.22 -59.89
C GLN A 915 86.00 -14.14 -59.16
N GLN A 916 86.00 -14.18 -57.82
CA GLN A 916 87.23 -14.17 -57.02
C GLN A 916 88.16 -15.34 -57.36
N LEU A 917 87.59 -16.54 -57.59
CA LEU A 917 88.36 -17.69 -58.03
C LEU A 917 88.95 -17.47 -59.42
N ASN A 918 88.17 -16.97 -60.38
CA ASN A 918 88.63 -16.66 -61.73
C ASN A 918 89.73 -15.58 -61.72
N ASP A 919 89.59 -14.52 -60.93
CA ASP A 919 90.59 -13.47 -60.76
C ASP A 919 91.90 -14.04 -60.19
N THR A 920 91.80 -14.90 -59.17
CA THR A 920 92.95 -15.58 -58.54
C THR A 920 93.65 -16.52 -59.52
N VAL A 921 92.90 -17.35 -60.25
CA VAL A 921 93.44 -18.29 -61.26
C VAL A 921 94.04 -17.54 -62.45
N THR A 922 93.44 -16.42 -62.87
CA THR A 922 93.98 -15.56 -63.95
C THR A 922 95.30 -14.93 -63.53
N ASN A 923 95.38 -14.37 -62.31
CA ASN A 923 96.62 -13.82 -61.76
C ASN A 923 97.72 -14.88 -61.61
N LEU A 924 97.38 -16.08 -61.14
CA LEU A 924 98.32 -17.20 -61.06
C LEU A 924 98.80 -17.67 -62.45
N SER A 925 97.90 -17.74 -63.43
CA SER A 925 98.24 -18.11 -64.81
C SER A 925 99.18 -17.09 -65.45
N ASN A 926 98.91 -15.80 -65.26
CA ASN A 926 99.77 -14.70 -65.69
C ASN A 926 101.15 -14.75 -65.02
N ARG A 927 101.20 -15.12 -63.73
CA ARG A 927 102.45 -15.31 -62.97
C ARG A 927 103.27 -16.49 -63.51
N ILE A 928 102.65 -17.65 -63.71
CA ILE A 928 103.31 -18.84 -64.27
C ILE A 928 103.83 -18.56 -65.68
N GLU A 929 103.07 -17.88 -66.53
CA GLU A 929 103.51 -17.52 -67.88
C GLU A 929 104.60 -16.43 -67.87
N HIS A 930 104.71 -15.61 -66.81
CA HIS A 930 105.86 -14.72 -66.61
C HIS A 930 107.10 -15.51 -66.22
N ASP A 931 107.01 -16.29 -65.14
CA ASP A 931 108.12 -17.08 -64.58
C ASP A 931 108.64 -18.12 -65.61
N ARG A 932 107.76 -18.71 -66.44
CA ARG A 932 108.13 -19.60 -67.56
C ARG A 932 108.92 -18.88 -68.66
N ARG A 933 108.57 -17.62 -68.99
CA ARG A 933 109.31 -16.83 -69.98
C ARG A 933 110.66 -16.38 -69.45
N ASP A 934 110.76 -16.08 -68.16
CA ASP A 934 112.02 -15.72 -67.50
C ASP A 934 112.97 -16.93 -67.44
N ALA A 935 112.45 -18.12 -67.09
CA ALA A 935 113.21 -19.37 -67.16
C ALA A 935 113.68 -19.70 -68.59
N ASN A 936 112.83 -19.51 -69.61
CA ASN A 936 113.22 -19.69 -71.01
C ASN A 936 114.32 -18.68 -71.44
N GLY A 937 114.29 -17.44 -70.94
CA GLY A 937 115.33 -16.44 -71.15
C GLY A 937 116.68 -16.90 -70.56
N GLY A 938 116.68 -17.33 -69.29
CA GLY A 938 117.86 -17.89 -68.63
C GLY A 938 118.43 -19.13 -69.33
N ILE A 939 117.58 -20.01 -69.89
CA ILE A 939 118.03 -21.15 -70.69
C ILE A 939 118.62 -20.68 -72.03
N ALA A 940 118.00 -19.72 -72.73
CA ALA A 940 118.57 -19.13 -73.94
C ALA A 940 119.95 -18.48 -73.67
N ALA A 941 120.10 -17.83 -72.51
CA ALA A 941 121.35 -17.24 -72.04
C ALA A 941 122.42 -18.31 -71.74
N ALA A 942 122.04 -19.42 -71.10
CA ALA A 942 122.93 -20.57 -70.90
C ALA A 942 123.37 -21.21 -72.23
N VAL A 943 122.48 -21.32 -73.22
CA VAL A 943 122.82 -21.79 -74.59
C VAL A 943 123.77 -20.80 -75.28
N ALA A 944 123.55 -19.49 -75.13
CA ALA A 944 124.44 -18.46 -75.66
C ALA A 944 125.85 -18.55 -75.04
N ILE A 945 125.94 -18.78 -73.72
CA ILE A 945 127.22 -19.00 -73.01
C ILE A 945 127.90 -20.30 -73.46
N ALA A 946 127.14 -21.40 -73.56
CA ALA A 946 127.69 -22.70 -74.00
C ALA A 946 128.23 -22.66 -75.43
N SER A 947 127.65 -21.79 -76.28
CA SER A 947 128.05 -21.58 -77.67
C SER A 947 129.32 -20.72 -77.83
N LEU A 948 129.92 -20.22 -76.74
CA LEU A 948 131.17 -19.44 -76.78
C LEU A 948 132.40 -20.31 -77.08
N PRO A 949 133.11 -20.09 -78.21
CA PRO A 949 134.36 -20.79 -78.51
C PRO A 949 135.45 -20.61 -77.44
N GLN A 950 136.47 -21.45 -77.48
CA GLN A 950 137.61 -21.40 -76.57
C GLN A 950 138.91 -21.08 -77.30
N ALA A 951 139.84 -20.42 -76.59
CA ALA A 951 141.19 -20.15 -77.09
C ALA A 951 141.86 -21.45 -77.58
N PRO A 952 142.29 -21.52 -78.86
CA PRO A 952 142.68 -22.79 -79.49
C PRO A 952 144.11 -23.26 -79.21
N ALA A 953 144.93 -22.47 -78.51
CA ALA A 953 146.34 -22.79 -78.25
C ALA A 953 146.88 -22.07 -76.99
N PRO A 954 147.92 -22.61 -76.34
CA PRO A 954 148.62 -21.97 -75.20
C PRO A 954 149.08 -20.54 -75.50
N GLY A 955 148.99 -19.66 -74.49
CA GLY A 955 149.46 -18.28 -74.58
C GLY A 955 148.62 -17.36 -75.48
N LYS A 956 147.39 -17.77 -75.85
CA LYS A 956 146.42 -16.94 -76.58
C LYS A 956 145.22 -16.61 -75.70
N SER A 957 144.71 -15.40 -75.87
CA SER A 957 143.44 -14.93 -75.33
C SER A 957 142.46 -14.66 -76.48
N MET A 958 141.18 -14.91 -76.23
CA MET A 958 140.08 -14.76 -77.19
C MET A 958 138.94 -14.00 -76.51
N VAL A 959 138.39 -13.00 -77.20
CA VAL A 959 137.04 -12.48 -76.93
C VAL A 959 136.08 -13.15 -77.91
N ALA A 960 134.92 -13.59 -77.43
CA ALA A 960 133.91 -14.28 -78.20
C ALA A 960 132.52 -13.69 -77.92
N ILE A 961 131.64 -13.78 -78.90
CA ILE A 961 130.19 -13.53 -78.74
C ILE A 961 129.43 -14.78 -79.14
N GLY A 962 128.43 -15.16 -78.35
CA GLY A 962 127.56 -16.31 -78.56
C GLY A 962 126.10 -15.87 -78.60
N GLY A 963 125.30 -16.49 -79.47
CA GLY A 963 123.86 -16.31 -79.51
C GLY A 963 123.16 -17.61 -79.09
N GLY A 964 122.02 -17.50 -78.41
CA GLY A 964 121.22 -18.64 -78.00
C GLY A 964 119.74 -18.31 -78.07
N THR A 965 118.91 -19.30 -78.39
CA THR A 965 117.44 -19.16 -78.41
C THR A 965 116.80 -20.38 -77.77
N TYR A 966 115.73 -20.16 -77.00
CA TYR A 966 114.98 -21.22 -76.34
C TYR A 966 113.57 -20.76 -76.00
N GLY A 967 112.55 -21.59 -76.25
CA GLY A 967 111.17 -21.34 -75.81
C GLY A 967 110.55 -20.01 -76.28
N GLY A 968 111.03 -19.45 -77.40
CA GLY A 968 110.61 -18.14 -77.92
C GLY A 968 111.33 -16.93 -77.31
N GLN A 969 112.35 -17.15 -76.48
CA GLN A 969 113.29 -16.12 -76.02
C GLN A 969 114.63 -16.23 -76.74
N SER A 970 115.36 -15.12 -76.80
CA SER A 970 116.69 -15.01 -77.41
C SER A 970 117.67 -14.37 -76.41
N ALA A 971 118.94 -14.74 -76.49
CA ALA A 971 119.98 -14.19 -75.64
C ALA A 971 121.31 -14.03 -76.37
N MET A 972 122.14 -13.12 -75.85
CA MET A 972 123.51 -12.86 -76.28
C MET A 972 124.46 -13.03 -75.10
N ALA A 973 125.58 -13.71 -75.33
CA ALA A 973 126.65 -13.89 -74.37
C ALA A 973 127.95 -13.28 -74.90
N LEU A 974 128.71 -12.62 -74.03
CA LEU A 974 130.06 -12.18 -74.29
C LEU A 974 131.01 -13.00 -73.40
N GLY A 975 132.04 -13.59 -73.99
CA GLY A 975 133.02 -14.42 -73.31
C GLY A 975 134.43 -13.92 -73.52
N ILE A 976 135.27 -14.07 -72.50
CA ILE A 976 136.72 -14.07 -72.62
C ILE A 976 137.27 -15.44 -72.22
N SER A 977 138.23 -15.94 -72.99
CA SER A 977 138.96 -17.17 -72.65
C SER A 977 140.46 -16.98 -72.87
N THR A 978 141.28 -17.60 -72.04
CA THR A 978 142.73 -17.53 -72.12
C THR A 978 143.38 -18.85 -71.68
N TYR A 979 144.51 -19.18 -72.27
CA TYR A 979 145.20 -20.45 -72.08
C TYR A 979 146.52 -20.21 -71.32
N ALA A 980 146.48 -20.40 -70.00
CA ALA A 980 147.54 -20.07 -69.05
C ALA A 980 148.24 -21.34 -68.52
N GLY A 981 149.40 -21.67 -69.10
CA GLY A 981 150.08 -22.94 -68.80
C GLY A 981 149.22 -24.12 -69.24
N HIS A 982 148.96 -25.07 -68.33
CA HIS A 982 148.04 -26.18 -68.54
C HIS A 982 146.55 -25.85 -68.27
N TRP A 983 146.21 -24.61 -67.91
CA TRP A 983 144.84 -24.21 -67.57
C TRP A 983 144.18 -23.35 -68.66
N ILE A 984 143.01 -23.77 -69.13
CA ILE A 984 142.09 -22.92 -69.87
C ILE A 984 141.20 -22.19 -68.87
N LEU A 985 141.32 -20.87 -68.78
CA LEU A 985 140.47 -20.00 -67.98
C LEU A 985 139.40 -19.36 -68.88
N LYS A 986 138.15 -19.41 -68.44
CA LYS A 986 136.98 -18.80 -69.10
C LYS A 986 136.25 -17.89 -68.12
N ALA A 987 135.85 -16.70 -68.58
CA ALA A 987 134.88 -15.85 -67.92
C ALA A 987 133.86 -15.37 -68.97
N ASN A 988 132.59 -15.30 -68.60
CA ASN A 988 131.51 -14.93 -69.51
C ASN A 988 130.37 -14.22 -68.78
N GLY A 989 129.60 -13.44 -69.54
CA GLY A 989 128.35 -12.84 -69.10
C GLY A 989 127.36 -12.78 -70.25
N SER A 990 126.06 -12.80 -69.96
CA SER A 990 125.00 -12.83 -70.96
C SER A 990 123.78 -12.03 -70.54
N THR A 991 123.00 -11.58 -71.52
CA THR A 991 121.71 -10.93 -71.34
C THR A 991 120.69 -11.48 -72.36
N ASP A 992 119.40 -11.48 -71.99
CA ASP A 992 118.31 -12.08 -72.75
C ASP A 992 117.18 -11.08 -73.11
N THR A 993 116.20 -11.53 -73.90
CA THR A 993 114.98 -10.77 -74.25
C THR A 993 114.00 -10.56 -73.08
N ARG A 994 114.35 -10.99 -71.86
CA ARG A 994 113.64 -10.71 -70.61
C ARG A 994 114.36 -9.65 -69.76
N GLY A 995 115.60 -9.32 -70.10
CA GLY A 995 116.46 -8.42 -69.34
C GLY A 995 117.17 -9.09 -68.16
N THR A 996 117.14 -10.43 -68.06
CA THR A 996 117.94 -11.14 -67.04
C THR A 996 119.40 -11.14 -67.43
N VAL A 997 120.28 -11.16 -66.43
CA VAL A 997 121.73 -11.26 -66.64
C VAL A 997 122.29 -12.47 -65.90
N ALA A 998 123.17 -13.20 -66.58
CA ALA A 998 123.92 -14.30 -66.00
C ALA A 998 125.42 -14.07 -66.22
N ALA A 999 126.25 -14.59 -65.32
CA ALA A 999 127.71 -14.55 -65.46
C ALA A 999 128.30 -15.87 -64.94
N GLY A 1000 129.34 -16.35 -65.60
CA GLY A 1000 129.99 -17.62 -65.30
C GLY A 1000 131.51 -17.53 -65.44
N VAL A 1001 132.21 -18.24 -64.57
CA VAL A 1001 133.65 -18.47 -64.68
C VAL A 1001 133.94 -19.97 -64.62
N GLY A 1002 134.98 -20.41 -65.32
CA GLY A 1002 135.36 -21.82 -65.38
C GLY A 1002 136.84 -22.00 -65.65
N ALA A 1003 137.41 -23.07 -65.09
CA ALA A 1003 138.79 -23.48 -65.31
C ALA A 1003 138.81 -24.95 -65.75
N GLY A 1004 139.50 -25.26 -66.83
CA GLY A 1004 139.75 -26.63 -67.31
C GLY A 1004 141.25 -26.90 -67.38
N PHE A 1005 141.69 -28.04 -66.86
CA PHE A 1005 143.07 -28.49 -66.99
C PHE A 1005 143.25 -29.36 -68.24
N VAL A 1006 144.34 -29.14 -68.98
CA VAL A 1006 144.73 -29.94 -70.15
C VAL A 1006 146.06 -30.60 -69.83
N TRP A 1007 146.08 -31.93 -69.82
CA TRP A 1007 147.25 -32.76 -69.53
C TRP A 1007 148.08 -33.07 -70.78
#